data_AF-A0A352N415-F1
#
_entry.id   AF-A0A352N415-F1
#
_cell.length_a   1.000
_cell.length_b   1.000
_cell.length_c   1.000
_cell.angle_alpha   90.00
_cell.angle_beta   90.00
_cell.angle_gamma   90.00
#
_symmetry.space_group_name_H-M   'P 1'
#
loop_
_entity.id
_entity.type
_entity.pdbx_description
1 polymer ?
#
loop_
_entity_poly.entity_id
_entity_poly.type
_entity_poly.pdbx_seq_one_letter_code
_entity_poly.pdbx_strand_id
1 'polypeptide(L)'
;MRISILSAVLCLFIQFSLFSQEVPNIELKDTMWQFMPDDVISVFRGNDGRLWQQIQDDPPEKDIEKLKQNIQEEFSKKSPRIRWRIALFESGKRVWFTNKENNMLLGYDGEKWIEKKADEKHFFYGVTSNCFRKGKPFNIFLDGRSFFIDSLGILTFDGENWDYCKMADNNFGGTTSMYPILLPCPDMKGVFAVFKSKTKGVPGKIINAPAQIQQRAAITSGKFWTTEINIMEFRDGKWTNVELADGLNPADIEIVLPREKGMIVGTTGGKMIFFQDEVLDKEKFNALLAKLSDENFNVREKATTDLAGLGITFRKSITEARKEAKDPEVRDRLSKALELMKDVQATQEDLQVFGDYILKDPAIVHYDVSARIFLTSADVRMKGKDETLGPGLIILDADDKAIFLKGEKFTKGWDKNYQSGGALQPLPSIFWLETKDAIRMLDIEKKDFIYETKDLSFHWLHAASADGIFFCSRGIPFSPQAKPVAVFKPSAKDERIRIPTQEIKVHSALFIITADGSIWLKNPEGGVVMFNGKEWKNFPEIKDIQVTKTITGKDGALISVPSVSNQTELSFMYADGKLLVEKNIDLLISKNRKVIEKYFDVKNKDFLYDGAGNIWYQKGQNELMVSSVARTFNLYDKLQEAYSKGQVRSFMGIGRNKVLIDYYSWGHGGPGNTITLACQFKDGVPELKEIPRMSRSRSDPVYDNEGKLWYPLDSAPDEKQVAIRIGEEEKTEEIKDSGLPYICDKSGNVWLGNITGQPKNKFNIWRKGEIKASIEIPHANEWSTFTSNKEGSVIAFTGPLVTHLVAEDPANPATYKVKAEYWLDFKGTTAGSPDGFRLGDKFYLGFCSWMDKEYFLNIIEFPPAQNQNKLK
;
A
#
# COMPACT_ATOMS: atom_id res chain seq x y z
N MET A 1 -23.99 -46.54 30.50
CA MET A 1 -23.61 -46.44 29.07
C MET A 1 -24.56 -45.56 28.25
N ARG A 2 -25.90 -45.72 28.32
CA ARG A 2 -26.85 -44.88 27.56
C ARG A 2 -26.91 -43.39 27.96
N ILE A 3 -26.64 -43.06 29.23
CA ILE A 3 -26.63 -41.66 29.70
C ILE A 3 -25.38 -40.89 29.24
N SER A 4 -24.24 -41.57 29.12
CA SER A 4 -22.97 -40.96 28.68
C SER A 4 -22.97 -40.60 27.18
N ILE A 5 -23.69 -41.37 26.35
CA ILE A 5 -23.85 -41.06 24.92
C ILE A 5 -24.75 -39.84 24.73
N LEU A 6 -25.80 -39.69 25.55
CA LEU A 6 -26.69 -38.52 25.47
C LEU A 6 -25.97 -37.23 25.87
N SER A 7 -25.12 -37.24 26.91
CA SER A 7 -24.30 -36.07 27.27
C SER A 7 -23.23 -35.74 26.22
N ALA A 8 -22.63 -36.74 25.57
CA ALA A 8 -21.66 -36.50 24.50
C ALA A 8 -22.33 -35.88 23.26
N VAL A 9 -23.52 -36.36 22.88
CA VAL A 9 -24.30 -35.81 21.76
C VAL A 9 -24.83 -34.41 22.09
N LEU A 10 -25.28 -34.17 23.33
CA LEU A 10 -25.76 -32.85 23.76
C LEU A 10 -24.61 -31.82 23.85
N CYS A 11 -23.41 -32.21 24.30
CA CYS A 11 -22.24 -31.35 24.28
C CYS A 11 -21.77 -31.06 22.84
N LEU A 12 -21.85 -32.03 21.92
CA LEU A 12 -21.58 -31.81 20.50
C LEU A 12 -22.60 -30.87 19.87
N PHE A 13 -23.90 -31.02 20.19
CA PHE A 13 -24.94 -30.10 19.71
C PHE A 13 -24.79 -28.69 20.29
N ILE A 14 -24.47 -28.54 21.58
CA ILE A 14 -24.25 -27.22 22.20
C ILE A 14 -22.99 -26.55 21.62
N GLN A 15 -21.92 -27.32 21.33
CA GLN A 15 -20.76 -26.78 20.63
C GLN A 15 -21.08 -26.37 19.19
N PHE A 16 -21.90 -27.10 18.44
CA PHE A 16 -22.31 -26.69 17.09
C PHE A 16 -23.27 -25.49 17.07
N SER A 17 -24.20 -25.39 18.03
CA SER A 17 -25.16 -24.28 18.13
C SER A 17 -24.52 -22.95 18.54
N LEU A 18 -23.42 -22.98 19.30
CA LEU A 18 -22.72 -21.77 19.75
C LEU A 18 -21.91 -21.07 18.64
N PHE A 19 -21.71 -21.71 17.48
CA PHE A 19 -20.99 -21.11 16.34
C PHE A 19 -21.89 -20.66 15.18
N SER A 20 -23.20 -20.90 15.26
CA SER A 20 -24.18 -20.40 14.28
C SER A 20 -24.92 -19.18 14.84
N GLN A 21 -24.22 -18.09 15.11
CA GLN A 21 -24.91 -16.79 15.21
C GLN A 21 -25.52 -16.51 13.83
N GLU A 22 -26.85 -16.39 13.74
CA GLU A 22 -27.51 -15.94 12.51
C GLU A 22 -26.91 -14.60 12.10
N VAL A 23 -26.08 -14.64 11.06
CA VAL A 23 -25.40 -13.45 10.59
C VAL A 23 -26.43 -12.60 9.85
N PRO A 24 -26.69 -11.36 10.28
CA PRO A 24 -27.75 -10.55 9.71
C PRO A 24 -27.45 -10.27 8.24
N ASN A 25 -28.46 -10.50 7.40
CA ASN A 25 -28.46 -10.05 6.01
C ASN A 25 -28.31 -8.52 6.02
N ILE A 26 -27.26 -7.99 5.38
CA ILE A 26 -27.00 -6.55 5.42
C ILE A 26 -28.01 -5.86 4.51
N GLU A 27 -28.99 -5.21 5.12
CA GLU A 27 -29.85 -4.28 4.40
C GLU A 27 -29.07 -2.98 4.14
N LEU A 28 -28.94 -2.62 2.86
CA LEU A 28 -28.28 -1.38 2.46
C LEU A 28 -29.24 -0.21 2.67
N LYS A 29 -29.02 0.59 3.72
CA LYS A 29 -29.80 1.79 4.06
C LYS A 29 -29.75 2.82 2.93
N ASP A 30 -30.78 3.64 2.79
CA ASP A 30 -30.81 4.74 1.82
C ASP A 30 -30.03 5.97 2.31
N THR A 31 -28.73 5.78 2.53
CA THR A 31 -27.78 6.79 2.99
C THR A 31 -26.56 6.78 2.07
N MET A 32 -25.92 7.93 1.89
CA MET A 32 -24.78 8.07 0.99
C MET A 32 -23.62 7.17 1.42
N TRP A 33 -23.41 7.01 2.73
CA TRP A 33 -22.31 6.24 3.29
C TRP A 33 -22.81 5.28 4.36
N GLN A 34 -22.52 3.99 4.18
CA GLN A 34 -22.80 2.95 5.16
C GLN A 34 -21.58 2.05 5.31
N PHE A 35 -21.12 1.79 6.52
CA PHE A 35 -20.09 0.76 6.71
C PHE A 35 -20.67 -0.64 6.58
N MET A 36 -19.88 -1.53 5.97
CA MET A 36 -20.09 -2.96 6.04
C MET A 36 -19.73 -3.46 7.45
N PRO A 37 -20.24 -4.62 7.89
CA PRO A 37 -19.82 -5.28 9.12
C PRO A 37 -18.30 -5.41 9.22
N ASP A 38 -17.77 -5.26 10.43
CA ASP A 38 -16.34 -5.16 10.70
C ASP A 38 -15.53 -6.40 10.29
N ASP A 39 -16.17 -7.55 10.12
CA ASP A 39 -15.54 -8.78 9.63
C ASP A 39 -15.38 -8.82 8.10
N VAL A 40 -16.11 -8.01 7.34
CA VAL A 40 -15.99 -7.92 5.87
C VAL A 40 -14.68 -7.23 5.49
N ILE A 41 -13.83 -7.93 4.72
CA ILE A 41 -12.53 -7.44 4.23
C ILE A 41 -12.51 -7.12 2.75
N SER A 42 -13.42 -7.70 1.97
CA SER A 42 -13.58 -7.38 0.57
C SER A 42 -15.00 -7.67 0.11
N VAL A 43 -15.39 -6.99 -0.95
CA VAL A 43 -16.71 -7.16 -1.56
C VAL A 43 -16.51 -7.34 -3.05
N PHE A 44 -17.28 -8.26 -3.64
CA PHE A 44 -17.25 -8.59 -5.05
C PHE A 44 -18.66 -8.58 -5.62
N ARG A 45 -18.78 -8.23 -6.90
CA ARG A 45 -20.05 -8.33 -7.63
C ARG A 45 -19.99 -9.53 -8.56
N GLY A 46 -20.77 -10.56 -8.28
CA GLY A 46 -20.84 -11.72 -9.16
C GLY A 46 -21.45 -11.38 -10.51
N ASN A 47 -21.20 -12.20 -11.53
CA ASN A 47 -21.83 -12.08 -12.86
C ASN A 47 -23.37 -12.22 -12.77
N ASP A 48 -23.86 -12.86 -11.72
CA ASP A 48 -25.28 -13.00 -11.38
C ASP A 48 -25.86 -11.78 -10.66
N GLY A 49 -25.08 -10.71 -10.49
CA GLY A 49 -25.48 -9.50 -9.80
C GLY A 49 -25.56 -9.63 -8.28
N ARG A 50 -25.15 -10.75 -7.68
CA ARG A 50 -25.11 -10.90 -6.22
C ARG A 50 -23.90 -10.19 -5.62
N LEU A 51 -24.06 -9.77 -4.37
CA LEU A 51 -23.02 -9.10 -3.60
C LEU A 51 -22.30 -10.12 -2.72
N TRP A 52 -21.13 -10.55 -3.15
CA TRP A 52 -20.32 -11.50 -2.41
C TRP A 52 -19.42 -10.78 -1.42
N GLN A 53 -19.51 -11.16 -0.15
CA GLN A 53 -18.77 -10.57 0.95
C GLN A 53 -17.69 -11.56 1.38
N GLN A 54 -16.44 -11.16 1.24
CA GLN A 54 -15.34 -11.91 1.83
C GLN A 54 -15.13 -11.43 3.26
N ILE A 55 -15.23 -12.34 4.21
CA ILE A 55 -15.03 -12.08 5.64
C ILE A 55 -13.64 -12.54 6.08
N GLN A 56 -13.13 -11.94 7.16
CA GLN A 56 -11.86 -12.30 7.77
C GLN A 56 -11.99 -13.62 8.54
N ASP A 57 -11.13 -14.59 8.22
CA ASP A 57 -10.96 -15.81 9.02
C ASP A 57 -10.23 -15.51 10.33
N ASP A 58 -10.84 -15.90 11.45
CA ASP A 58 -10.14 -16.08 12.73
C ASP A 58 -9.79 -17.56 12.91
N PRO A 59 -8.55 -17.86 13.34
CA PRO A 59 -7.41 -18.24 12.48
C PRO A 59 -7.78 -19.05 11.20
N PRO A 60 -6.91 -19.10 10.16
CA PRO A 60 -7.22 -19.78 8.91
C PRO A 60 -7.69 -21.20 9.17
N GLU A 61 -8.96 -21.47 8.86
CA GLU A 61 -9.52 -22.81 8.96
C GLU A 61 -8.78 -23.67 7.93
N LYS A 62 -7.83 -24.49 8.38
CA LYS A 62 -7.09 -25.42 7.50
C LYS A 62 -7.96 -26.56 7.00
N ASP A 63 -9.19 -26.66 7.52
CA ASP A 63 -10.15 -27.70 7.20
C ASP A 63 -10.95 -27.32 5.95
N ILE A 64 -10.48 -27.81 4.81
CA ILE A 64 -11.08 -27.60 3.49
C ILE A 64 -12.57 -27.98 3.46
N GLU A 65 -12.98 -29.02 4.19
CA GLU A 65 -14.35 -29.51 4.13
C GLU A 65 -15.33 -28.57 4.82
N LYS A 66 -14.95 -27.98 5.96
CA LYS A 66 -15.75 -26.93 6.61
C LYS A 66 -15.89 -25.69 5.75
N LEU A 67 -14.86 -25.37 4.98
CA LEU A 67 -14.87 -24.22 4.07
C LEU A 67 -15.78 -24.48 2.86
N LYS A 68 -15.74 -25.69 2.29
CA LYS A 68 -16.72 -26.12 1.29
C LYS A 68 -18.14 -26.04 1.86
N GLN A 69 -18.36 -26.53 3.07
CA GLN A 69 -19.65 -26.45 3.73
C GLN A 69 -20.13 -24.99 3.88
N ASN A 70 -19.28 -24.09 4.38
CA ASN A 70 -19.58 -22.65 4.45
C ASN A 70 -19.99 -22.09 3.08
N ILE A 71 -19.24 -22.42 2.02
CA ILE A 71 -19.56 -21.96 0.67
C ILE A 71 -20.91 -22.54 0.23
N GLN A 72 -21.19 -23.83 0.41
CA GLN A 72 -22.46 -24.44 0.01
C GLN A 72 -23.67 -23.79 0.69
N GLU A 73 -23.57 -23.53 2.00
CA GLU A 73 -24.61 -22.88 2.79
C GLU A 73 -24.85 -21.43 2.35
N GLU A 74 -23.80 -20.72 1.97
CA GLU A 74 -23.85 -19.32 1.54
C GLU A 74 -24.17 -19.15 0.05
N PHE A 75 -23.88 -20.16 -0.78
CA PHE A 75 -23.90 -20.05 -2.24
C PHE A 75 -25.26 -19.73 -2.82
N SER A 76 -26.36 -20.03 -2.14
CA SER A 76 -27.72 -19.70 -2.62
C SER A 76 -28.23 -18.35 -2.08
N LYS A 77 -27.54 -17.74 -1.12
CA LYS A 77 -27.98 -16.50 -0.49
C LYS A 77 -27.83 -15.30 -1.44
N LYS A 78 -28.63 -14.26 -1.21
CA LYS A 78 -28.61 -13.01 -1.98
C LYS A 78 -27.30 -12.24 -1.83
N SER A 79 -26.65 -12.37 -0.66
CA SER A 79 -25.35 -11.76 -0.38
C SER A 79 -24.44 -12.76 0.35
N PRO A 80 -23.84 -13.72 -0.39
CA PRO A 80 -23.03 -14.79 0.20
C PRO A 80 -21.86 -14.23 1.02
N ARG A 81 -21.63 -14.78 2.21
CA ARG A 81 -20.53 -14.43 3.10
C ARG A 81 -19.51 -15.55 3.19
N ILE A 82 -18.43 -15.41 2.44
CA ILE A 82 -17.44 -16.46 2.28
C ILE A 82 -16.15 -16.14 3.02
N ARG A 83 -15.51 -17.18 3.54
CA ARG A 83 -14.21 -17.11 4.23
C ARG A 83 -13.02 -17.08 3.28
N TRP A 84 -13.18 -17.60 2.07
CA TRP A 84 -12.12 -17.70 1.07
C TRP A 84 -12.05 -16.54 0.10
N ARG A 85 -10.89 -16.43 -0.56
CA ARG A 85 -10.68 -15.44 -1.61
C ARG A 85 -11.35 -15.92 -2.89
N ILE A 86 -12.16 -15.04 -3.50
CA ILE A 86 -12.72 -15.32 -4.83
C ILE A 86 -11.63 -15.16 -5.87
N ALA A 87 -11.44 -16.21 -6.66
CA ALA A 87 -10.49 -16.25 -7.76
C ALA A 87 -11.13 -15.83 -9.10
N LEU A 88 -12.36 -16.28 -9.39
CA LEU A 88 -13.02 -16.04 -10.68
C LEU A 88 -14.54 -16.27 -10.58
N PHE A 89 -15.33 -15.47 -11.32
CA PHE A 89 -16.74 -15.74 -11.60
C PHE A 89 -16.88 -16.21 -13.06
N GLU A 90 -17.40 -17.42 -13.28
CA GLU A 90 -17.79 -17.87 -14.62
C GLU A 90 -19.15 -17.27 -15.00
N SER A 91 -19.49 -17.21 -16.29
CA SER A 91 -20.85 -16.84 -16.69
C SER A 91 -21.85 -17.98 -16.44
N GLY A 92 -21.38 -19.24 -16.37
CA GLY A 92 -22.16 -20.47 -16.18
C GLY A 92 -22.54 -20.79 -14.74
N LYS A 93 -22.67 -19.78 -13.85
CA LYS A 93 -22.95 -19.87 -12.40
C LYS A 93 -21.79 -20.34 -11.50
N ARG A 94 -20.75 -20.99 -12.02
CA ARG A 94 -19.61 -21.43 -11.17
C ARG A 94 -18.82 -20.25 -10.62
N VAL A 95 -18.45 -20.35 -9.35
CA VAL A 95 -17.51 -19.44 -8.69
C VAL A 95 -16.29 -20.22 -8.23
N TRP A 96 -15.11 -19.65 -8.48
CA TRP A 96 -13.84 -20.22 -8.06
C TRP A 96 -13.29 -19.49 -6.85
N PHE A 97 -12.74 -20.26 -5.93
CA PHE A 97 -12.17 -19.80 -4.67
C PHE A 97 -10.72 -20.28 -4.54
N THR A 98 -9.90 -19.53 -3.83
CA THR A 98 -8.55 -19.95 -3.45
C THR A 98 -8.30 -19.76 -1.96
N ASN A 99 -7.47 -20.62 -1.39
CA ASN A 99 -7.10 -20.55 0.02
C ASN A 99 -6.10 -19.43 0.30
N LYS A 100 -5.80 -19.22 1.58
CA LYS A 100 -4.85 -18.20 2.04
C LYS A 100 -3.43 -18.41 1.51
N GLU A 101 -2.98 -19.65 1.42
CA GLU A 101 -1.68 -20.03 0.85
C GLU A 101 -1.68 -19.92 -0.69
N ASN A 102 -2.85 -19.71 -1.30
CA ASN A 102 -3.14 -19.75 -2.72
C ASN A 102 -2.59 -20.98 -3.45
N ASN A 103 -2.47 -22.13 -2.78
CA ASN A 103 -2.00 -23.37 -3.42
C ASN A 103 -3.16 -24.32 -3.81
N MET A 104 -4.40 -23.86 -3.70
CA MET A 104 -5.58 -24.62 -4.12
C MET A 104 -6.64 -23.72 -4.77
N LEU A 105 -7.30 -24.28 -5.78
CA LEU A 105 -8.52 -23.75 -6.41
C LEU A 105 -9.68 -24.70 -6.13
N LEU A 106 -10.82 -24.12 -5.74
CA LEU A 106 -12.09 -24.81 -5.58
C LEU A 106 -13.14 -24.13 -6.44
N GLY A 107 -13.73 -24.85 -7.39
CA GLY A 107 -14.85 -24.38 -8.20
C GLY A 107 -16.16 -24.98 -7.69
N TYR A 108 -17.18 -24.16 -7.46
CA TYR A 108 -18.51 -24.62 -7.08
C TYR A 108 -19.58 -23.95 -7.93
N ASP A 109 -20.47 -24.75 -8.52
CA ASP A 109 -21.56 -24.31 -9.40
C ASP A 109 -22.94 -24.30 -8.72
N GLY A 110 -22.99 -24.62 -7.41
CA GLY A 110 -24.22 -24.82 -6.65
C GLY A 110 -24.59 -26.29 -6.46
N GLU A 111 -23.92 -27.21 -7.17
CA GLU A 111 -24.19 -28.64 -7.07
C GLU A 111 -22.90 -29.46 -6.88
N LYS A 112 -21.88 -29.19 -7.70
CA LYS A 112 -20.66 -29.99 -7.79
C LYS A 112 -19.43 -29.17 -7.47
N TRP A 113 -18.49 -29.83 -6.79
CA TRP A 113 -17.15 -29.30 -6.51
C TRP A 113 -16.16 -29.75 -7.56
N ILE A 114 -15.26 -28.84 -7.93
CA ILE A 114 -14.06 -29.10 -8.73
C ILE A 114 -12.86 -28.62 -7.94
N GLU A 115 -11.84 -29.47 -7.83
CA GLU A 115 -10.66 -29.17 -7.02
C GLU A 115 -9.41 -29.23 -7.86
N LYS A 116 -8.54 -28.23 -7.72
CA LYS A 116 -7.22 -28.23 -8.35
C LYS A 116 -6.19 -27.72 -7.36
N LYS A 117 -5.26 -28.59 -6.97
CA LYS A 117 -4.06 -28.20 -6.24
C LYS A 117 -3.04 -27.63 -7.21
N ALA A 118 -2.33 -26.60 -6.76
CA ALA A 118 -1.11 -26.15 -7.42
C ALA A 118 -0.05 -27.25 -7.35
N ASP A 119 0.86 -27.28 -8.32
CA ASP A 119 2.01 -28.16 -8.29
C ASP A 119 2.94 -27.79 -7.11
N GLU A 120 3.91 -28.64 -6.79
CA GLU A 120 4.81 -28.41 -5.65
C GLU A 120 5.55 -27.06 -5.80
N LYS A 121 5.47 -26.19 -4.78
CA LYS A 121 6.05 -24.82 -4.74
C LYS A 121 5.38 -23.80 -5.66
N HIS A 122 4.30 -24.19 -6.34
CA HIS A 122 3.47 -23.27 -7.11
C HIS A 122 2.37 -22.66 -6.25
N PHE A 123 1.83 -21.54 -6.70
CA PHE A 123 0.69 -20.88 -6.08
C PHE A 123 -0.06 -20.03 -7.12
N PHE A 124 -1.37 -19.95 -6.97
CA PHE A 124 -2.27 -19.13 -7.75
C PHE A 124 -2.18 -17.68 -7.30
N TYR A 125 -2.13 -16.73 -8.24
CA TYR A 125 -1.99 -15.31 -7.91
C TYR A 125 -3.11 -14.44 -8.48
N GLY A 126 -3.79 -14.93 -9.52
CA GLY A 126 -4.81 -14.15 -10.22
C GLY A 126 -5.99 -13.76 -9.33
N VAL A 127 -6.44 -12.52 -9.49
CA VAL A 127 -7.66 -11.99 -8.87
C VAL A 127 -8.85 -12.13 -9.81
N THR A 128 -10.07 -11.97 -9.30
CA THR A 128 -11.24 -11.86 -10.18
C THR A 128 -11.20 -10.56 -11.00
N SER A 129 -11.65 -10.62 -12.25
CA SER A 129 -11.59 -9.51 -13.22
C SER A 129 -12.35 -8.25 -12.77
N ASN A 130 -13.41 -8.40 -11.97
CA ASN A 130 -14.13 -7.28 -11.36
C ASN A 130 -13.39 -6.59 -10.21
N CYS A 131 -12.21 -7.07 -9.83
CA CYS A 131 -11.27 -6.40 -8.91
C CYS A 131 -9.98 -6.00 -9.64
N PHE A 132 -10.07 -5.84 -10.96
CA PHE A 132 -8.93 -5.47 -11.78
C PHE A 132 -8.30 -4.17 -11.27
N ARG A 133 -7.00 -4.25 -11.03
CA ARG A 133 -6.16 -3.10 -10.72
C ARG A 133 -4.84 -3.26 -11.44
N LYS A 134 -4.26 -2.12 -11.75
CA LYS A 134 -2.98 -2.00 -12.43
C LYS A 134 -1.90 -2.87 -11.78
N GLY A 135 -1.23 -3.69 -12.59
CA GLY A 135 -0.15 -4.57 -12.16
C GLY A 135 -0.57 -5.78 -11.32
N LYS A 136 -1.86 -5.92 -10.98
CA LYS A 136 -2.39 -7.16 -10.39
C LYS A 136 -2.94 -8.03 -11.51
N PRO A 137 -2.40 -9.23 -11.71
CA PRO A 137 -2.90 -10.12 -12.75
C PRO A 137 -4.26 -10.68 -12.31
N PHE A 138 -5.13 -10.95 -13.27
CA PHE A 138 -6.50 -11.40 -13.02
C PHE A 138 -6.82 -12.63 -13.85
N ASN A 139 -7.59 -13.54 -13.26
CA ASN A 139 -8.12 -14.71 -13.94
C ASN A 139 -9.23 -14.28 -14.89
N ILE A 140 -9.39 -15.01 -15.99
CA ILE A 140 -10.37 -14.70 -17.04
C ILE A 140 -11.26 -15.91 -17.26
N PHE A 141 -12.55 -15.66 -17.47
CA PHE A 141 -13.46 -16.63 -18.07
C PHE A 141 -13.84 -16.13 -19.46
N LEU A 142 -13.51 -16.89 -20.50
CA LEU A 142 -13.76 -16.51 -21.88
C LEU A 142 -14.01 -17.75 -22.74
N ASP A 143 -14.98 -17.67 -23.64
CA ASP A 143 -15.34 -18.74 -24.58
C ASP A 143 -15.51 -20.13 -23.92
N GLY A 144 -16.24 -20.15 -22.79
CA GLY A 144 -16.51 -21.39 -22.05
C GLY A 144 -15.33 -21.92 -21.23
N ARG A 145 -14.19 -21.22 -21.18
CA ARG A 145 -12.96 -21.66 -20.51
C ARG A 145 -12.57 -20.72 -19.37
N SER A 146 -12.05 -21.31 -18.30
CA SER A 146 -11.47 -20.60 -17.16
C SER A 146 -9.95 -20.61 -17.25
N PHE A 147 -9.33 -19.43 -17.13
CA PHE A 147 -7.88 -19.23 -17.18
C PHE A 147 -7.38 -18.72 -15.83
N PHE A 148 -6.52 -19.50 -15.18
CA PHE A 148 -5.97 -19.19 -13.86
C PHE A 148 -4.47 -18.93 -13.94
N ILE A 149 -4.04 -17.83 -13.32
CA ILE A 149 -2.62 -17.49 -13.23
C ILE A 149 -1.97 -18.25 -12.09
N ASP A 150 -1.00 -19.07 -12.44
CA ASP A 150 -0.03 -19.70 -11.56
C ASP A 150 1.25 -18.84 -11.51
N SER A 151 2.02 -18.98 -10.44
CA SER A 151 3.38 -18.50 -10.23
C SER A 151 4.33 -18.68 -11.43
N LEU A 152 4.17 -19.75 -12.24
CA LEU A 152 5.05 -20.06 -13.37
C LEU A 152 4.34 -20.08 -14.75
N GLY A 153 3.04 -19.88 -14.81
CA GLY A 153 2.29 -20.14 -16.04
C GLY A 153 0.78 -19.99 -15.87
N ILE A 154 0.03 -20.70 -16.71
CA ILE A 154 -1.42 -20.53 -16.83
C ILE A 154 -2.08 -21.90 -16.84
N LEU A 155 -3.02 -22.11 -15.93
CA LEU A 155 -3.94 -23.24 -16.01
C LEU A 155 -5.16 -22.85 -16.81
N THR A 156 -5.57 -23.74 -17.72
CA THR A 156 -6.80 -23.59 -18.51
C THR A 156 -7.74 -24.72 -18.15
N PHE A 157 -9.00 -24.42 -17.85
CA PHE A 157 -10.05 -25.39 -17.57
C PHE A 157 -11.18 -25.23 -18.58
N ASP A 158 -11.50 -26.29 -19.32
CA ASP A 158 -12.52 -26.26 -20.40
C ASP A 158 -13.91 -26.73 -19.96
N GLY A 159 -14.10 -26.97 -18.65
CA GLY A 159 -15.32 -27.54 -18.08
C GLY A 159 -15.16 -29.01 -17.67
N GLU A 160 -14.19 -29.72 -18.25
CA GLU A 160 -13.92 -31.12 -17.96
C GLU A 160 -12.43 -31.39 -17.69
N ASN A 161 -11.55 -30.82 -18.51
CA ASN A 161 -10.13 -31.08 -18.54
C ASN A 161 -9.30 -29.85 -18.15
N TRP A 162 -8.14 -30.11 -17.56
CA TRP A 162 -7.14 -29.11 -17.25
C TRP A 162 -5.98 -29.19 -18.25
N ASP A 163 -5.56 -28.03 -18.75
CA ASP A 163 -4.33 -27.84 -19.51
C ASP A 163 -3.42 -26.83 -18.79
N TYR A 164 -2.11 -26.91 -19.03
CA TYR A 164 -1.13 -26.02 -18.40
C TYR A 164 -0.13 -25.47 -19.42
N CYS A 165 -0.11 -24.15 -19.55
CA CYS A 165 0.88 -23.42 -20.32
C CYS A 165 1.96 -22.87 -19.39
N LYS A 166 3.12 -23.53 -19.37
CA LYS A 166 4.30 -23.04 -18.66
C LYS A 166 4.87 -21.81 -19.36
N MET A 167 5.04 -20.71 -18.64
CA MET A 167 5.62 -19.46 -19.17
C MET A 167 7.02 -19.16 -18.62
N ALA A 168 7.44 -19.85 -17.56
CA ALA A 168 8.73 -19.62 -16.91
C ALA A 168 9.30 -20.87 -16.22
N ASP A 169 10.62 -20.95 -16.09
CA ASP A 169 11.31 -22.03 -15.39
C ASP A 169 11.40 -21.81 -13.87
N ASN A 170 11.42 -22.91 -13.10
CA ASN A 170 11.19 -22.99 -11.65
C ASN A 170 12.22 -22.29 -10.74
N ASN A 171 13.17 -21.51 -11.26
CA ASN A 171 14.31 -20.95 -10.51
C ASN A 171 14.06 -19.56 -9.91
N PHE A 172 12.91 -19.35 -9.27
CA PHE A 172 12.51 -18.04 -8.72
C PHE A 172 13.07 -17.70 -7.33
N GLY A 173 14.15 -18.35 -6.88
CA GLY A 173 14.78 -18.17 -5.56
C GLY A 173 15.35 -16.77 -5.25
N GLY A 174 14.99 -15.73 -6.00
CA GLY A 174 15.27 -14.36 -5.60
C GLY A 174 14.96 -13.28 -6.63
N THR A 175 13.92 -13.42 -7.46
CA THR A 175 13.45 -12.34 -8.36
C THR A 175 12.34 -11.53 -7.70
N THR A 176 12.15 -10.28 -8.08
CA THR A 176 10.88 -9.57 -7.85
C THR A 176 9.81 -10.22 -8.73
N SER A 177 8.97 -11.09 -8.17
CA SER A 177 7.99 -11.91 -8.90
C SER A 177 7.11 -11.04 -9.79
N MET A 178 7.20 -11.26 -11.10
CA MET A 178 6.20 -10.81 -12.06
C MET A 178 5.42 -12.05 -12.49
N TYR A 179 4.10 -11.95 -12.48
CA TYR A 179 3.17 -13.03 -12.81
C TYR A 179 2.64 -12.82 -14.24
N PRO A 180 2.14 -13.88 -14.91
CA PRO A 180 1.44 -13.71 -16.19
C PRO A 180 0.30 -12.71 -16.08
N ILE A 181 0.19 -11.80 -17.04
CA ILE A 181 -0.97 -10.93 -17.23
C ILE A 181 -1.80 -11.53 -18.34
N LEU A 182 -3.07 -11.83 -18.06
CA LEU A 182 -4.02 -12.32 -19.05
C LEU A 182 -4.80 -11.16 -19.67
N LEU A 183 -5.03 -11.21 -20.97
CA LEU A 183 -5.74 -10.20 -21.75
C LEU A 183 -6.65 -10.91 -22.76
N PRO A 184 -7.92 -10.50 -22.92
CA PRO A 184 -8.74 -11.06 -23.98
C PRO A 184 -8.19 -10.68 -25.36
N CYS A 185 -8.27 -11.60 -26.31
CA CYS A 185 -8.13 -11.26 -27.72
C CYS A 185 -9.25 -10.29 -28.12
N PRO A 186 -9.01 -9.37 -29.06
CA PRO A 186 -10.00 -8.39 -29.54
C PRO A 186 -11.31 -9.02 -30.04
N ASP A 187 -11.21 -10.16 -30.73
CA ASP A 187 -12.36 -10.91 -31.21
C ASP A 187 -13.13 -11.67 -30.11
N MET A 188 -12.65 -11.58 -28.86
CA MET A 188 -13.18 -12.27 -27.68
C MET A 188 -13.19 -13.80 -27.79
N LYS A 189 -12.39 -14.37 -28.69
CA LYS A 189 -12.29 -15.83 -28.93
C LYS A 189 -10.99 -16.45 -28.42
N GLY A 190 -10.15 -15.67 -27.76
CA GLY A 190 -8.85 -16.12 -27.28
C GLY A 190 -8.32 -15.27 -26.14
N VAL A 191 -7.18 -15.69 -25.58
CA VAL A 191 -6.51 -14.99 -24.48
C VAL A 191 -5.03 -14.83 -24.79
N PHE A 192 -4.53 -13.60 -24.71
CA PHE A 192 -3.10 -13.32 -24.63
C PHE A 192 -2.62 -13.43 -23.20
N ALA A 193 -1.43 -14.00 -23.03
CA ALA A 193 -0.74 -14.01 -21.77
C ALA A 193 0.65 -13.42 -21.93
N VAL A 194 0.97 -12.46 -21.08
CA VAL A 194 2.23 -11.73 -21.10
C VAL A 194 2.97 -12.01 -19.80
N PHE A 195 4.13 -12.64 -19.89
CA PHE A 195 4.98 -12.93 -18.74
C PHE A 195 6.31 -12.22 -18.89
N LYS A 196 6.60 -11.30 -17.98
CA LYS A 196 7.91 -10.63 -17.90
C LYS A 196 8.72 -11.31 -16.80
N SER A 197 9.91 -11.81 -17.10
CA SER A 197 10.81 -12.41 -16.13
C SER A 197 12.01 -11.49 -15.90
N LYS A 198 12.54 -11.44 -14.67
CA LYS A 198 13.82 -10.78 -14.36
C LYS A 198 14.76 -11.81 -13.75
N THR A 199 15.66 -12.35 -14.55
CA THR A 199 16.65 -13.32 -14.09
C THR A 199 17.91 -12.60 -13.63
N LYS A 200 18.50 -13.02 -12.50
CA LYS A 200 19.81 -12.50 -12.10
C LYS A 200 20.82 -12.97 -13.13
N GLY A 201 21.45 -12.04 -13.84
CA GLY A 201 22.53 -12.35 -14.75
C GLY A 201 23.68 -12.98 -13.97
N VAL A 202 24.21 -14.10 -14.48
CA VAL A 202 25.47 -14.67 -13.96
C VAL A 202 26.58 -13.65 -14.24
N PRO A 203 27.32 -13.18 -13.22
CA PRO A 203 28.43 -12.25 -13.41
C PRO A 203 29.46 -12.89 -14.35
N GLY A 204 29.58 -12.39 -15.59
CA GLY A 204 30.53 -12.91 -16.58
C GLY A 204 30.11 -12.85 -18.04
N LYS A 205 28.84 -12.55 -18.36
CA LYS A 205 28.32 -12.58 -19.75
C LYS A 205 27.85 -11.22 -20.32
N ILE A 206 28.43 -10.10 -19.88
CA ILE A 206 28.08 -8.76 -20.39
C ILE A 206 29.21 -8.27 -21.28
N ILE A 207 29.10 -8.52 -22.59
CA ILE A 207 30.15 -8.13 -23.55
C ILE A 207 29.88 -6.74 -24.17
N ASN A 208 28.69 -6.12 -24.05
CA ASN A 208 28.35 -4.92 -24.85
C ASN A 208 27.54 -3.79 -24.17
N ALA A 209 27.56 -3.62 -22.85
CA ALA A 209 26.88 -2.46 -22.23
C ALA A 209 27.78 -1.21 -22.18
N PRO A 210 27.25 0.02 -22.41
CA PRO A 210 28.03 1.26 -22.30
C PRO A 210 28.68 1.44 -20.92
N ALA A 211 29.94 1.89 -20.89
CA ALA A 211 30.78 1.95 -19.68
C ALA A 211 30.16 2.75 -18.51
N GLN A 212 29.35 3.79 -18.80
CA GLN A 212 28.68 4.60 -17.78
C GLN A 212 27.56 3.83 -17.03
N ILE A 213 26.88 2.90 -17.70
CA ILE A 213 25.85 2.05 -17.08
C ILE A 213 26.53 0.96 -16.22
N GLN A 214 27.68 0.45 -16.67
CA GLN A 214 28.48 -0.51 -15.91
C GLN A 214 29.03 0.11 -14.61
N GLN A 215 29.51 1.36 -14.64
CA GLN A 215 30.03 2.04 -13.43
C GLN A 215 28.94 2.36 -12.40
N ARG A 216 27.76 2.87 -12.80
CA ARG A 216 26.67 3.15 -11.85
C ARG A 216 26.05 1.88 -11.26
N ALA A 217 25.93 0.79 -12.03
CA ALA A 217 25.38 -0.47 -11.55
C ALA A 217 26.34 -1.25 -10.63
N ALA A 218 27.66 -1.16 -10.88
CA ALA A 218 28.67 -1.80 -10.05
C ALA A 218 28.80 -1.21 -8.64
N ILE A 219 28.51 0.09 -8.47
CA ILE A 219 28.75 0.80 -7.21
C ILE A 219 27.64 0.60 -6.17
N THR A 220 26.40 0.27 -6.57
CA THR A 220 25.26 0.22 -5.62
C THR A 220 24.59 -1.14 -5.40
N SER A 221 24.82 -2.18 -6.22
CA SER A 221 24.20 -3.49 -5.92
C SER A 221 24.86 -4.75 -6.50
N GLY A 222 25.85 -4.63 -7.40
CA GLY A 222 26.58 -5.77 -7.96
C GLY A 222 25.71 -6.83 -8.68
N LYS A 223 24.45 -6.53 -8.99
CA LYS A 223 23.49 -7.47 -9.56
C LYS A 223 22.94 -6.93 -10.88
N PHE A 224 23.30 -7.60 -11.98
CA PHE A 224 22.69 -7.36 -13.28
C PHE A 224 21.43 -8.22 -13.40
N TRP A 225 20.38 -7.68 -14.01
CA TRP A 225 19.14 -8.39 -14.27
C TRP A 225 18.94 -8.46 -15.78
N THR A 226 18.84 -9.67 -16.32
CA THR A 226 18.34 -9.91 -17.68
C THR A 226 16.82 -9.95 -17.59
N THR A 227 16.16 -9.21 -18.49
CA THR A 227 14.70 -9.23 -18.58
C THR A 227 14.30 -10.00 -19.82
N GLU A 228 13.46 -11.01 -19.64
CA GLU A 228 12.85 -11.76 -20.72
C GLU A 228 11.35 -11.48 -20.72
N ILE A 229 10.73 -11.54 -21.90
CA ILE A 229 9.29 -11.43 -22.03
C ILE A 229 8.82 -12.60 -22.89
N ASN A 230 7.88 -13.36 -22.36
CA ASN A 230 7.24 -14.47 -23.04
C ASN A 230 5.78 -14.08 -23.28
N ILE A 231 5.36 -14.13 -24.54
CA ILE A 231 3.98 -13.82 -24.94
C ILE A 231 3.40 -15.06 -25.58
N MET A 232 2.26 -15.49 -25.06
CA MET A 232 1.52 -16.65 -25.52
C MET A 232 0.13 -16.21 -25.93
N GLU A 233 -0.40 -16.76 -27.01
CA GLU A 233 -1.80 -16.59 -27.42
C GLU A 233 -2.50 -17.95 -27.30
N PHE A 234 -3.65 -17.95 -26.63
CA PHE A 234 -4.57 -19.09 -26.62
C PHE A 234 -5.64 -18.87 -27.67
N ARG A 235 -5.69 -19.74 -28.69
CA ARG A 235 -6.70 -19.72 -29.75
C ARG A 235 -6.96 -21.15 -30.22
N ASP A 236 -8.21 -21.44 -30.58
CA ASP A 236 -8.65 -22.74 -31.09
C ASP A 236 -8.20 -23.93 -30.20
N GLY A 237 -8.23 -23.73 -28.88
CA GLY A 237 -7.89 -24.76 -27.90
C GLY A 237 -6.39 -24.96 -27.67
N LYS A 238 -5.51 -24.10 -28.19
CA LYS A 238 -4.05 -24.27 -28.08
C LYS A 238 -3.33 -22.96 -27.74
N TRP A 239 -2.27 -23.09 -26.97
CA TRP A 239 -1.32 -22.01 -26.70
C TRP A 239 -0.22 -21.98 -27.77
N THR A 240 0.04 -20.81 -28.35
CA THR A 240 1.11 -20.56 -29.32
C THR A 240 1.96 -19.38 -28.91
N ASN A 241 3.28 -19.46 -29.13
CA ASN A 241 4.17 -18.33 -28.90
C ASN A 241 3.83 -17.18 -29.87
N VAL A 242 3.81 -15.95 -29.34
CA VAL A 242 3.71 -14.74 -30.14
C VAL A 242 5.08 -14.06 -30.14
N GLU A 243 5.67 -13.92 -31.32
CA GLU A 243 6.93 -13.21 -31.47
C GLU A 243 6.71 -11.70 -31.34
N LEU A 244 7.54 -11.06 -30.52
CA LEU A 244 7.60 -9.61 -30.49
C LEU A 244 8.30 -9.07 -31.73
N ALA A 245 7.87 -7.89 -32.17
CA ALA A 245 8.59 -7.15 -33.19
C ALA A 245 10.04 -6.93 -32.76
N ASP A 246 10.97 -7.24 -33.67
CA ASP A 246 12.40 -7.34 -33.36
C ASP A 246 13.09 -6.03 -32.93
N GLY A 247 12.41 -4.89 -33.08
CA GLY A 247 12.89 -3.59 -32.63
C GLY A 247 12.66 -3.32 -31.14
N LEU A 248 11.91 -4.17 -30.44
CA LEU A 248 11.58 -3.99 -29.04
C LEU A 248 12.60 -4.67 -28.13
N ASN A 249 13.07 -3.92 -27.13
CA ASN A 249 13.86 -4.47 -26.04
C ASN A 249 12.91 -4.98 -24.94
N PRO A 250 12.90 -6.29 -24.61
CA PRO A 250 12.08 -6.84 -23.53
C PRO A 250 12.24 -6.14 -22.18
N ALA A 251 13.43 -5.61 -21.89
CA ALA A 251 13.69 -4.85 -20.67
C ALA A 251 12.82 -3.60 -20.58
N ASP A 252 12.55 -2.99 -21.74
CA ASP A 252 11.80 -1.76 -21.86
C ASP A 252 10.30 -2.00 -21.93
N ILE A 253 9.79 -3.22 -22.13
CA ILE A 253 8.33 -3.43 -22.25
C ILE A 253 7.66 -3.47 -20.87
N GLU A 254 6.71 -2.59 -20.60
CA GLU A 254 5.88 -2.61 -19.39
C GLU A 254 4.54 -3.33 -19.60
N ILE A 255 3.93 -3.17 -20.77
CA ILE A 255 2.63 -3.76 -21.11
C ILE A 255 2.54 -4.08 -22.59
N VAL A 256 1.82 -5.14 -22.94
CA VAL A 256 1.46 -5.49 -24.31
C VAL A 256 -0.06 -5.65 -24.33
N LEU A 257 -0.74 -5.03 -25.29
CA LEU A 257 -2.20 -5.04 -25.43
C LEU A 257 -2.54 -5.53 -26.85
N PRO A 258 -3.13 -6.72 -27.02
CA PRO A 258 -3.46 -7.26 -28.34
C PRO A 258 -4.57 -6.45 -29.03
N ARG A 259 -4.51 -6.35 -30.37
CA ARG A 259 -5.43 -5.61 -31.26
C ARG A 259 -5.75 -6.46 -32.48
N GLU A 260 -6.89 -6.18 -33.13
CA GLU A 260 -7.33 -6.99 -34.28
C GLU A 260 -6.27 -6.99 -35.39
N LYS A 261 -5.58 -5.86 -35.53
CA LYS A 261 -4.48 -5.64 -36.47
C LYS A 261 -3.14 -5.46 -35.77
N GLY A 262 -2.83 -6.25 -34.75
CA GLY A 262 -1.51 -6.27 -34.11
C GLY A 262 -1.51 -6.08 -32.61
N MET A 263 -0.65 -5.21 -32.08
CA MET A 263 -0.54 -5.00 -30.64
C MET A 263 -0.06 -3.59 -30.28
N ILE A 264 -0.52 -3.07 -29.16
CA ILE A 264 0.01 -1.85 -28.56
C ILE A 264 1.00 -2.27 -27.46
N VAL A 265 2.23 -1.77 -27.51
CA VAL A 265 3.27 -2.04 -26.52
C VAL A 265 3.60 -0.76 -25.77
N GLY A 266 3.38 -0.76 -24.46
CA GLY A 266 3.84 0.30 -23.57
C GLY A 266 5.23 0.00 -23.04
N THR A 267 6.10 1.00 -23.01
CA THR A 267 7.49 0.87 -22.57
C THR A 267 7.81 1.64 -21.30
N THR A 268 8.93 1.29 -20.65
CA THR A 268 9.52 1.99 -19.51
C THR A 268 9.69 3.47 -19.87
N GLY A 269 9.11 4.34 -19.04
CA GLY A 269 9.02 5.79 -19.32
C GLY A 269 7.69 6.23 -19.91
N GLY A 270 6.71 5.32 -20.05
CA GLY A 270 5.34 5.64 -20.44
C GLY A 270 5.13 5.86 -21.94
N LYS A 271 6.11 5.50 -22.78
CA LYS A 271 5.94 5.55 -24.24
C LYS A 271 5.04 4.40 -24.68
N MET A 272 4.25 4.64 -25.72
CA MET A 272 3.29 3.69 -26.25
C MET A 272 3.59 3.53 -27.74
N ILE A 273 3.74 2.29 -28.22
CA ILE A 273 4.12 1.99 -29.60
C ILE A 273 3.05 1.05 -30.16
N PHE A 274 2.38 1.48 -31.21
CA PHE A 274 1.43 0.62 -31.92
C PHE A 274 2.16 -0.18 -33.00
N PHE A 275 2.02 -1.49 -32.94
CA PHE A 275 2.50 -2.44 -33.93
C PHE A 275 1.31 -2.92 -34.73
N GLN A 276 1.32 -2.63 -36.03
CA GLN A 276 0.36 -3.24 -36.92
C GLN A 276 0.88 -4.60 -37.39
N ASP A 277 0.03 -5.62 -37.28
CA ASP A 277 0.24 -6.94 -37.91
C ASP A 277 0.04 -6.89 -39.43
N GLU A 278 0.10 -5.69 -40.04
CA GLU A 278 0.22 -5.62 -41.49
C GLU A 278 1.39 -6.52 -41.87
N VAL A 279 1.07 -7.56 -42.65
CA VAL A 279 2.05 -8.45 -43.27
C VAL A 279 3.14 -7.53 -43.75
N LEU A 280 4.32 -7.58 -43.11
CA LEU A 280 5.49 -6.79 -43.50
C LEU A 280 5.46 -6.82 -45.01
N ASP A 281 5.27 -5.68 -45.66
CA ASP A 281 5.16 -5.62 -47.11
C ASP A 281 6.56 -5.93 -47.64
N LYS A 282 6.87 -7.23 -47.63
CA LYS A 282 8.18 -7.79 -47.94
C LYS A 282 8.49 -7.46 -49.38
N GLU A 283 7.47 -7.37 -50.23
CA GLU A 283 7.61 -6.90 -51.61
C GLU A 283 8.09 -5.45 -51.64
N LYS A 284 7.45 -4.52 -50.93
CA LYS A 284 7.91 -3.13 -50.83
C LYS A 284 9.28 -3.01 -50.16
N PHE A 285 9.54 -3.74 -49.08
CA PHE A 285 10.84 -3.76 -48.43
C PHE A 285 11.95 -4.27 -49.37
N ASN A 286 11.73 -5.40 -50.03
CA ASN A 286 12.67 -5.96 -50.99
C ASN A 286 12.85 -5.05 -52.20
N ALA A 287 11.78 -4.41 -52.68
CA ALA A 287 11.85 -3.44 -53.76
C ALA A 287 12.66 -2.19 -53.36
N LEU A 288 12.57 -1.74 -52.11
CA LEU A 288 13.40 -0.66 -51.59
C LEU A 288 14.85 -1.09 -51.39
N LEU A 289 15.11 -2.32 -50.91
CA LEU A 289 16.45 -2.88 -50.82
C LEU A 289 17.13 -2.96 -52.19
N ALA A 290 16.42 -3.42 -53.23
CA ALA A 290 16.94 -3.50 -54.58
C ALA A 290 17.32 -2.12 -55.15
N LYS A 291 16.60 -1.06 -54.76
CA LYS A 291 16.88 0.33 -55.15
C LYS A 291 18.10 0.93 -54.45
N LEU A 292 18.63 0.30 -53.39
CA LEU A 292 19.85 0.78 -52.74
C LEU A 292 21.11 0.58 -53.58
N SER A 293 21.08 -0.27 -54.59
CA SER A 293 22.18 -0.49 -55.55
C SER A 293 21.93 0.16 -56.91
N ASP A 294 20.92 1.01 -57.04
CA ASP A 294 20.63 1.72 -58.30
C ASP A 294 21.80 2.63 -58.68
N GLU A 295 22.11 2.78 -59.97
CA GLU A 295 23.21 3.66 -60.42
C GLU A 295 22.94 5.14 -60.10
N ASN A 296 21.66 5.54 -60.05
CA ASN A 296 21.24 6.90 -59.75
C ASN A 296 21.21 7.18 -58.24
N PHE A 297 22.04 8.14 -57.81
CA PHE A 297 22.14 8.56 -56.41
C PHE A 297 20.79 8.96 -55.79
N ASN A 298 19.93 9.67 -56.52
CA ASN A 298 18.65 10.15 -56.00
C ASN A 298 17.69 8.99 -55.71
N VAL A 299 17.76 7.91 -56.49
CA VAL A 299 16.96 6.69 -56.26
C VAL A 299 17.42 6.00 -54.97
N ARG A 300 18.74 5.86 -54.77
CA ARG A 300 19.31 5.30 -53.54
C ARG A 300 18.97 6.12 -52.30
N GLU A 301 19.07 7.44 -52.40
CA GLU A 301 18.76 8.35 -51.28
C GLU A 301 17.28 8.33 -50.90
N LYS A 302 16.39 8.35 -51.90
CA LYS A 302 14.96 8.19 -51.65
C LYS A 302 14.66 6.83 -51.03
N ALA A 303 15.24 5.75 -51.55
CA ALA A 303 15.05 4.40 -51.01
C ALA A 303 15.55 4.29 -49.55
N THR A 304 16.66 4.96 -49.21
CA THR A 304 17.17 5.03 -47.83
C THR A 304 16.18 5.70 -46.88
N THR A 305 15.62 6.84 -47.32
CA THR A 305 14.63 7.60 -46.55
C THR A 305 13.31 6.84 -46.44
N ASP A 306 12.86 6.23 -47.54
CA ASP A 306 11.66 5.39 -47.58
C ASP A 306 11.82 4.16 -46.67
N LEU A 307 13.00 3.52 -46.63
CA LEU A 307 13.32 2.42 -45.71
C LEU A 307 13.25 2.87 -44.24
N ALA A 308 13.80 4.05 -43.93
CA ALA A 308 13.67 4.60 -42.59
C ALA A 308 12.20 4.91 -42.23
N GLY A 309 11.42 5.37 -43.21
CA GLY A 309 9.99 5.62 -43.11
C GLY A 309 9.11 4.38 -42.98
N LEU A 310 9.65 3.16 -43.22
CA LEU A 310 8.94 1.92 -42.91
C LEU A 310 8.75 1.69 -41.40
N GLY A 311 9.50 2.41 -40.56
CA GLY A 311 9.33 2.41 -39.11
C GLY A 311 10.01 1.26 -38.38
N ILE A 312 9.87 1.24 -37.05
CA ILE A 312 10.63 0.39 -36.12
C ILE A 312 10.47 -1.12 -36.38
N THR A 313 9.35 -1.53 -37.00
CA THR A 313 9.04 -2.92 -37.36
C THR A 313 10.06 -3.53 -38.33
N PHE A 314 10.68 -2.73 -39.21
CA PHE A 314 11.68 -3.22 -40.18
C PHE A 314 13.13 -3.14 -39.67
N ARG A 315 13.37 -2.70 -38.42
CA ARG A 315 14.71 -2.45 -37.90
C ARG A 315 15.63 -3.67 -37.95
N LYS A 316 15.13 -4.87 -37.61
CA LYS A 316 15.95 -6.10 -37.70
C LYS A 316 16.19 -6.49 -39.14
N SER A 317 15.17 -6.49 -40.00
CA SER A 317 15.35 -6.80 -41.42
C SER A 317 16.37 -5.87 -42.09
N ILE A 318 16.36 -4.57 -41.76
CA ILE A 318 17.38 -3.60 -42.19
C ILE A 318 18.76 -3.94 -41.59
N THR A 319 18.80 -4.31 -40.30
CA THR A 319 20.06 -4.70 -39.62
C THR A 319 20.68 -5.97 -40.19
N GLU A 320 19.87 -6.96 -40.54
CA GLU A 320 20.28 -8.23 -41.16
C GLU A 320 20.72 -7.99 -42.60
N ALA A 321 19.90 -7.28 -43.40
CA ALA A 321 20.29 -6.86 -44.75
C ALA A 321 21.62 -6.09 -44.74
N ARG A 322 21.87 -5.25 -43.73
CA ARG A 322 23.15 -4.54 -43.56
C ARG A 322 24.32 -5.48 -43.31
N LYS A 323 24.13 -6.53 -42.50
CA LYS A 323 25.17 -7.53 -42.22
C LYS A 323 25.47 -8.37 -43.46
N GLU A 324 24.46 -8.67 -44.26
CA GLU A 324 24.56 -9.50 -45.47
C GLU A 324 25.02 -8.73 -46.71
N ALA A 325 24.81 -7.41 -46.74
CA ALA A 325 25.19 -6.54 -47.86
C ALA A 325 26.69 -6.63 -48.14
N LYS A 326 27.05 -7.09 -49.34
CA LYS A 326 28.46 -7.15 -49.82
C LYS A 326 28.95 -5.81 -50.37
N ASP A 327 28.06 -5.04 -50.96
CA ASP A 327 28.35 -3.69 -51.47
C ASP A 327 28.52 -2.69 -50.30
N PRO A 328 29.68 -2.02 -50.17
CA PRO A 328 29.92 -1.00 -49.17
C PRO A 328 28.90 0.16 -49.18
N GLU A 329 28.45 0.60 -50.35
CA GLU A 329 27.47 1.71 -50.47
C GLU A 329 26.12 1.28 -49.89
N VAL A 330 25.63 0.09 -50.26
CA VAL A 330 24.38 -0.46 -49.71
C VAL A 330 24.45 -0.58 -48.19
N ARG A 331 25.60 -1.04 -47.66
CA ARG A 331 25.82 -1.16 -46.20
C ARG A 331 25.81 0.19 -45.49
N ASP A 332 26.41 1.23 -46.08
CA ASP A 332 26.40 2.59 -45.54
C ASP A 332 24.99 3.18 -45.54
N ARG A 333 24.26 3.02 -46.66
CA ARG A 333 22.86 3.44 -46.80
C ARG A 333 21.95 2.79 -45.76
N LEU A 334 22.09 1.48 -45.53
CA LEU A 334 21.33 0.79 -44.48
C LEU A 334 21.71 1.27 -43.08
N SER A 335 22.97 1.67 -42.84
CA SER A 335 23.37 2.32 -41.58
C SER A 335 22.72 3.68 -41.42
N LYS A 336 22.70 4.51 -42.49
CA LYS A 336 22.02 5.80 -42.51
C LYS A 336 20.51 5.64 -42.32
N ALA A 337 19.88 4.63 -42.92
CA ALA A 337 18.47 4.32 -42.68
C ALA A 337 18.23 4.00 -41.20
N LEU A 338 19.07 3.18 -40.56
CA LEU A 338 18.96 2.88 -39.13
C LEU A 338 19.20 4.09 -38.22
N GLU A 339 20.03 5.04 -38.64
CA GLU A 339 20.26 6.31 -37.94
C GLU A 339 19.07 7.25 -38.09
N LEU A 340 18.58 7.45 -39.32
CA LEU A 340 17.36 8.20 -39.62
C LEU A 340 16.15 7.62 -38.87
N MET A 341 16.05 6.30 -38.72
CA MET A 341 15.01 5.69 -37.89
C MET A 341 15.07 6.13 -36.43
N LYS A 342 16.27 6.38 -35.86
CA LYS A 342 16.38 6.91 -34.50
C LYS A 342 15.93 8.36 -34.42
N ASP A 343 16.23 9.17 -35.44
CA ASP A 343 15.83 10.57 -35.49
C ASP A 343 14.32 10.72 -35.75
N VAL A 344 13.77 9.90 -36.65
CA VAL A 344 12.34 9.76 -36.89
C VAL A 344 11.65 9.27 -35.63
N GLN A 345 12.24 8.32 -34.90
CA GLN A 345 11.73 7.88 -33.60
C GLN A 345 11.74 9.04 -32.60
N ALA A 346 12.84 9.78 -32.43
CA ALA A 346 12.92 10.91 -31.51
C ALA A 346 11.93 12.05 -31.83
N THR A 347 11.53 12.21 -33.10
CA THR A 347 10.58 13.24 -33.54
C THR A 347 9.13 12.77 -33.58
N GLN A 348 8.87 11.49 -33.89
CA GLN A 348 7.57 10.82 -33.74
C GLN A 348 7.26 10.45 -32.29
N GLU A 349 8.26 10.43 -31.40
CA GLU A 349 8.13 10.06 -29.99
C GLU A 349 7.12 10.91 -29.24
N ASP A 350 6.89 12.14 -29.70
CA ASP A 350 5.88 13.02 -29.14
C ASP A 350 4.46 12.67 -29.62
N LEU A 351 4.24 12.18 -30.84
CA LEU A 351 2.91 12.07 -31.47
C LEU A 351 2.57 10.65 -31.92
N GLN A 352 1.53 10.06 -31.33
CA GLN A 352 1.13 8.68 -31.58
C GLN A 352 -0.28 8.59 -32.14
N VAL A 353 -0.49 7.73 -33.13
CA VAL A 353 -1.78 7.59 -33.83
C VAL A 353 -2.60 6.44 -33.22
N PHE A 354 -3.82 6.73 -32.82
CA PHE A 354 -4.79 5.76 -32.30
C PHE A 354 -6.16 5.99 -32.93
N GLY A 355 -6.57 5.09 -33.83
CA GLY A 355 -7.78 5.27 -34.65
C GLY A 355 -7.69 6.58 -35.46
N ASP A 356 -8.70 7.44 -35.28
CA ASP A 356 -8.81 8.74 -35.95
C ASP A 356 -8.06 9.88 -35.22
N TYR A 357 -7.29 9.58 -34.18
CA TYR A 357 -6.67 10.58 -33.31
C TYR A 357 -5.15 10.47 -33.28
N ILE A 358 -4.49 11.61 -33.08
CA ILE A 358 -3.05 11.75 -32.83
C ILE A 358 -2.90 12.30 -31.41
N LEU A 359 -2.20 11.58 -30.54
CA LEU A 359 -2.07 11.92 -29.12
C LEU A 359 -0.63 12.31 -28.83
N LYS A 360 -0.44 13.40 -28.08
CA LYS A 360 0.85 13.78 -27.52
C LYS A 360 1.10 13.15 -26.15
N ASP A 361 2.21 12.46 -25.94
CA ASP A 361 2.55 11.82 -24.65
C ASP A 361 1.37 11.04 -24.01
N PRO A 362 0.70 10.11 -24.73
CA PRO A 362 -0.45 9.42 -24.17
C PRO A 362 -0.07 8.54 -22.98
N ALA A 363 -0.96 8.47 -21.99
CA ALA A 363 -0.84 7.55 -20.86
C ALA A 363 -2.03 6.60 -20.83
N ILE A 364 -1.78 5.29 -20.68
CA ILE A 364 -2.85 4.33 -20.42
C ILE A 364 -3.43 4.56 -19.02
N VAL A 365 -4.73 4.83 -19.01
CA VAL A 365 -5.58 4.90 -17.82
C VAL A 365 -5.99 3.49 -17.39
N HIS A 366 -6.53 2.70 -18.32
CA HIS A 366 -7.12 1.39 -18.04
C HIS A 366 -7.20 0.51 -19.30
N TYR A 367 -7.34 -0.79 -19.12
CA TYR A 367 -7.81 -1.73 -20.13
C TYR A 367 -8.78 -2.72 -19.46
N ASP A 368 -9.80 -3.17 -20.18
CA ASP A 368 -10.87 -3.96 -19.59
C ASP A 368 -11.01 -5.37 -20.18
N VAL A 369 -11.98 -6.13 -19.66
CA VAL A 369 -12.29 -7.49 -20.10
C VAL A 369 -12.97 -7.56 -21.46
N SER A 370 -13.31 -6.43 -22.06
CA SER A 370 -13.85 -6.31 -23.41
C SER A 370 -12.79 -5.84 -24.41
N ALA A 371 -11.51 -5.99 -24.05
CA ALA A 371 -10.34 -5.56 -24.83
C ALA A 371 -10.33 -4.05 -25.16
N ARG A 372 -11.03 -3.22 -24.37
CA ARG A 372 -11.02 -1.76 -24.55
C ARG A 372 -9.82 -1.15 -23.87
N ILE A 373 -9.31 -0.06 -24.43
CA ILE A 373 -8.14 0.66 -23.93
C ILE A 373 -8.52 2.12 -23.70
N PHE A 374 -8.18 2.62 -22.52
CA PHE A 374 -8.45 3.98 -22.09
C PHE A 374 -7.12 4.74 -22.08
N LEU A 375 -6.97 5.74 -22.95
CA LEU A 375 -5.76 6.54 -23.14
C LEU A 375 -6.05 8.01 -22.85
N THR A 376 -5.29 8.65 -21.96
CA THR A 376 -5.39 10.08 -21.71
C THR A 376 -4.22 10.83 -22.36
N SER A 377 -4.46 12.04 -22.88
CA SER A 377 -3.41 12.91 -23.42
C SER A 377 -3.76 14.38 -23.23
N ALA A 378 -2.75 15.22 -22.99
CA ALA A 378 -2.91 16.66 -22.85
C ALA A 378 -3.10 17.39 -24.20
N ASP A 379 -2.71 16.76 -25.32
CA ASP A 379 -2.85 17.30 -26.68
C ASP A 379 -3.31 16.18 -27.61
N VAL A 380 -4.62 16.12 -27.83
CA VAL A 380 -5.26 15.25 -28.81
C VAL A 380 -5.57 16.05 -30.07
N ARG A 381 -5.27 15.46 -31.23
CA ARG A 381 -5.53 16.03 -32.56
C ARG A 381 -6.29 15.02 -33.41
N MET A 382 -7.02 15.50 -34.41
CA MET A 382 -7.70 14.62 -35.37
C MET A 382 -6.78 14.28 -36.54
N LYS A 383 -6.70 13.00 -36.92
CA LYS A 383 -5.87 12.56 -38.04
C LYS A 383 -6.28 13.28 -39.34
N GLY A 384 -5.29 13.76 -40.08
CA GLY A 384 -5.52 14.48 -41.35
C GLY A 384 -6.05 15.91 -41.18
N LYS A 385 -6.13 16.43 -39.95
CA LYS A 385 -6.43 17.84 -39.67
C LYS A 385 -5.34 18.43 -38.78
N ASP A 386 -4.95 19.66 -39.05
CA ASP A 386 -4.01 20.41 -38.21
C ASP A 386 -4.66 20.97 -36.92
N GLU A 387 -5.92 20.61 -36.66
CA GLU A 387 -6.69 21.09 -35.51
C GLU A 387 -6.34 20.28 -34.24
N THR A 388 -5.80 20.98 -33.24
CA THR A 388 -5.70 20.47 -31.86
C THR A 388 -7.08 20.49 -31.20
N LEU A 389 -7.60 19.30 -30.87
CA LEU A 389 -8.86 19.15 -30.14
C LEU A 389 -8.71 19.49 -28.65
N GLY A 390 -7.49 19.39 -28.11
CA GLY A 390 -7.14 19.69 -26.73
C GLY A 390 -7.00 18.45 -25.84
N PRO A 391 -6.92 18.61 -24.51
CA PRO A 391 -6.79 17.50 -23.57
C PRO A 391 -8.06 16.63 -23.54
N GLY A 392 -7.91 15.33 -23.31
CA GLY A 392 -9.04 14.44 -23.09
C GLY A 392 -8.70 12.96 -22.94
N LEU A 393 -9.75 12.12 -22.93
CA LEU A 393 -9.68 10.66 -22.86
C LEU A 393 -10.12 10.05 -24.18
N ILE A 394 -9.31 9.13 -24.70
CA ILE A 394 -9.60 8.28 -25.85
C ILE A 394 -9.94 6.88 -25.34
N ILE A 395 -11.04 6.33 -25.82
CA ILE A 395 -11.46 4.96 -25.56
C ILE A 395 -11.39 4.22 -26.88
N LEU A 396 -10.47 3.27 -26.99
CA LEU A 396 -10.34 2.38 -28.14
C LEU A 396 -11.10 1.10 -27.82
N ASP A 397 -12.09 0.75 -28.63
CA ASP A 397 -12.76 -0.54 -28.52
C ASP A 397 -11.88 -1.68 -29.07
N ALA A 398 -12.38 -2.91 -29.14
CA ALA A 398 -11.59 -4.02 -29.67
C ALA A 398 -11.30 -3.89 -31.19
N ASP A 399 -12.18 -3.20 -31.94
CA ASP A 399 -12.15 -3.03 -33.39
C ASP A 399 -11.36 -1.77 -33.84
N ASP A 400 -10.54 -1.19 -32.95
CA ASP A 400 -9.84 0.09 -33.18
C ASP A 400 -10.75 1.32 -33.40
N LYS A 401 -12.05 1.24 -33.09
CA LYS A 401 -12.92 2.43 -33.10
C LYS A 401 -12.64 3.25 -31.84
N ALA A 402 -12.42 4.54 -32.06
CA ALA A 402 -12.01 5.47 -31.03
C ALA A 402 -13.14 6.44 -30.66
N ILE A 403 -13.43 6.55 -29.36
CA ILE A 403 -14.30 7.58 -28.80
C ILE A 403 -13.42 8.62 -28.09
N PHE A 404 -13.55 9.90 -28.45
CA PHE A 404 -12.87 10.99 -27.76
C PHE A 404 -13.81 11.74 -26.81
N LEU A 405 -13.40 11.85 -25.56
CA LEU A 405 -14.03 12.63 -24.51
C LEU A 405 -13.16 13.85 -24.20
N LYS A 406 -13.59 15.02 -24.67
CA LYS A 406 -12.82 16.28 -24.58
C LYS A 406 -12.91 16.91 -23.19
N GLY A 407 -11.78 17.38 -22.66
CA GLY A 407 -11.68 18.24 -21.48
C GLY A 407 -10.58 17.85 -20.50
N GLU A 408 -10.02 18.85 -19.80
CA GLU A 408 -8.96 18.66 -18.79
C GLU A 408 -9.36 17.75 -17.62
N LYS A 409 -10.66 17.66 -17.30
CA LYS A 409 -11.15 16.75 -16.27
C LYS A 409 -10.77 15.29 -16.53
N PHE A 410 -10.59 14.92 -17.80
CA PHE A 410 -10.19 13.57 -18.21
C PHE A 410 -8.69 13.33 -18.15
N THR A 411 -7.87 14.38 -18.08
CA THR A 411 -6.41 14.30 -17.96
C THR A 411 -5.92 14.57 -16.54
N LYS A 412 -6.71 15.27 -15.73
CA LYS A 412 -6.39 15.62 -14.35
C LYS A 412 -6.34 14.39 -13.44
N GLY A 413 -5.32 14.35 -12.58
CA GLY A 413 -5.20 13.33 -11.53
C GLY A 413 -4.55 12.02 -11.97
N TRP A 414 -4.27 11.88 -13.27
CA TRP A 414 -3.51 10.76 -13.84
C TRP A 414 -2.01 11.10 -13.83
N ASP A 415 -1.22 10.43 -13.00
CA ASP A 415 0.25 10.52 -13.11
C ASP A 415 0.73 9.67 -14.30
N LYS A 416 1.82 10.09 -14.97
CA LYS A 416 2.50 9.29 -16.00
C LYS A 416 3.02 7.96 -15.43
N ASN A 417 3.21 7.89 -14.12
CA ASN A 417 3.66 6.68 -13.43
C ASN A 417 2.49 5.69 -13.26
N TYR A 418 2.56 4.63 -14.06
CA TYR A 418 1.54 3.64 -14.34
C TYR A 418 1.09 2.75 -13.13
N GLN A 419 1.00 3.19 -11.86
CA GLN A 419 1.12 2.19 -10.76
C GLN A 419 0.04 2.05 -9.66
N SER A 420 -0.96 2.92 -9.46
CA SER A 420 -1.87 2.74 -8.30
C SER A 420 -3.38 2.84 -8.52
N GLY A 421 -3.86 3.57 -9.54
CA GLY A 421 -5.28 3.73 -9.80
C GLY A 421 -5.94 2.45 -10.33
N GLY A 422 -7.06 2.05 -9.75
CA GLY A 422 -7.94 1.02 -10.30
C GLY A 422 -9.02 1.64 -11.20
N ALA A 423 -9.54 0.85 -12.14
CA ALA A 423 -10.83 1.13 -12.72
C ALA A 423 -11.71 -0.10 -12.64
N LEU A 424 -12.96 0.11 -12.22
CA LEU A 424 -13.95 -0.95 -12.14
C LEU A 424 -15.05 -0.71 -13.16
N GLN A 425 -15.46 -1.79 -13.80
CA GLN A 425 -16.48 -1.81 -14.84
C GLN A 425 -17.73 -2.53 -14.30
N PRO A 426 -18.64 -1.85 -13.57
CA PRO A 426 -19.91 -2.44 -13.14
C PRO A 426 -20.84 -2.75 -14.32
N LEU A 427 -20.72 -2.03 -15.42
CA LEU A 427 -21.52 -2.15 -16.63
C LEU A 427 -20.65 -1.90 -17.88
N PRO A 428 -21.07 -2.35 -19.07
CA PRO A 428 -20.37 -2.06 -20.32
C PRO A 428 -20.10 -0.56 -20.53
N SER A 429 -21.00 0.35 -20.18
CA SER A 429 -20.84 1.80 -20.42
C SER A 429 -20.45 2.63 -19.20
N ILE A 430 -20.46 2.07 -17.99
CA ILE A 430 -20.14 2.81 -16.75
C ILE A 430 -18.81 2.33 -16.18
N PHE A 431 -17.91 3.28 -15.94
CA PHE A 431 -16.58 3.06 -15.41
C PHE A 431 -16.33 3.91 -14.19
N TRP A 432 -15.79 3.29 -13.15
CA TRP A 432 -15.26 4.02 -12.02
C TRP A 432 -13.76 4.20 -12.20
N LEU A 433 -13.30 5.44 -12.15
CA LEU A 433 -11.93 5.84 -12.37
C LEU A 433 -11.37 6.44 -11.08
N GLU A 434 -10.42 5.74 -10.46
CA GLU A 434 -9.68 6.21 -9.29
C GLU A 434 -8.50 7.06 -9.77
N THR A 435 -8.43 8.30 -9.31
CA THR A 435 -7.27 9.19 -9.52
C THR A 435 -6.70 9.64 -8.18
N LYS A 436 -5.56 10.32 -8.21
CA LYS A 436 -4.92 10.84 -6.99
C LYS A 436 -5.78 11.85 -6.21
N ASP A 437 -6.70 12.55 -6.91
CA ASP A 437 -7.43 13.69 -6.36
C ASP A 437 -8.96 13.49 -6.30
N ALA A 438 -9.49 12.47 -6.96
CA ALA A 438 -10.90 12.13 -6.91
C ALA A 438 -11.19 10.69 -7.33
N ILE A 439 -12.40 10.23 -7.00
CA ILE A 439 -13.04 9.06 -7.59
C ILE A 439 -14.15 9.54 -8.50
N ARG A 440 -14.12 9.11 -9.77
CA ARG A 440 -15.03 9.58 -10.82
C ARG A 440 -15.83 8.42 -11.41
N MET A 441 -17.11 8.64 -11.71
CA MET A 441 -17.94 7.71 -12.48
C MET A 441 -18.08 8.25 -13.89
N LEU A 442 -17.38 7.63 -14.83
CA LEU A 442 -17.51 7.87 -16.27
C LEU A 442 -18.69 7.08 -16.83
N ASP A 443 -19.57 7.76 -17.55
CA ASP A 443 -20.58 7.16 -18.40
C ASP A 443 -20.17 7.41 -19.86
N ILE A 444 -19.77 6.36 -20.56
CA ILE A 444 -19.29 6.43 -21.95
C ILE A 444 -20.40 6.92 -22.88
N GLU A 445 -21.64 6.50 -22.65
CA GLU A 445 -22.78 6.89 -23.50
C GLU A 445 -23.08 8.37 -23.35
N LYS A 446 -23.05 8.88 -22.11
CA LYS A 446 -23.19 10.31 -21.83
C LYS A 446 -21.93 11.13 -22.11
N LYS A 447 -20.81 10.46 -22.42
CA LYS A 447 -19.50 11.09 -22.71
C LYS A 447 -19.01 12.01 -21.59
N ASP A 448 -19.39 11.73 -20.35
CA ASP A 448 -19.05 12.57 -19.21
C ASP A 448 -18.89 11.79 -17.90
N PHE A 449 -18.21 12.38 -16.94
CA PHE A 449 -18.31 12.02 -15.54
C PHE A 449 -19.68 12.42 -14.99
N ILE A 450 -20.48 11.42 -14.66
CA ILE A 450 -21.81 11.60 -14.05
C ILE A 450 -21.74 11.69 -12.52
N TYR A 451 -20.56 11.43 -11.95
CA TYR A 451 -20.29 11.63 -10.53
C TYR A 451 -18.79 11.88 -10.29
N GLU A 452 -18.46 12.75 -9.34
CA GLU A 452 -17.10 12.99 -8.85
C GLU A 452 -17.16 13.22 -7.34
N THR A 453 -16.33 12.50 -6.58
CA THR A 453 -16.09 12.79 -5.15
C THR A 453 -14.63 13.07 -4.88
N LYS A 454 -14.39 14.06 -4.02
CA LYS A 454 -13.07 14.41 -3.47
C LYS A 454 -12.82 13.79 -2.10
N ASP A 455 -13.73 12.93 -1.65
CA ASP A 455 -13.56 12.18 -0.41
C ASP A 455 -12.55 11.04 -0.61
N LEU A 456 -11.27 11.39 -0.55
CA LEU A 456 -10.13 10.50 -0.77
C LEU A 456 -9.86 9.56 0.41
N SER A 457 -10.66 9.69 1.48
CA SER A 457 -10.60 8.80 2.64
C SER A 457 -10.76 7.34 2.20
N PHE A 458 -11.54 7.08 1.14
CA PHE A 458 -11.76 5.74 0.58
C PHE A 458 -11.27 5.59 -0.86
N HIS A 459 -9.96 5.60 -1.06
CA HIS A 459 -9.41 5.43 -2.40
C HIS A 459 -9.49 3.98 -2.90
N TRP A 460 -9.54 2.96 -2.02
CA TRP A 460 -9.59 1.58 -2.46
C TRP A 460 -11.00 1.11 -2.86
N LEU A 461 -11.37 1.22 -4.12
CA LEU A 461 -12.54 0.56 -4.71
C LEU A 461 -12.42 -0.99 -4.74
N HIS A 462 -13.40 -1.70 -4.15
CA HIS A 462 -13.54 -3.17 -4.15
C HIS A 462 -14.45 -3.66 -5.27
N ALA A 463 -15.66 -3.10 -5.35
CA ALA A 463 -16.70 -3.48 -6.30
C ALA A 463 -17.61 -2.28 -6.60
N ALA A 464 -18.31 -2.34 -7.73
CA ALA A 464 -19.38 -1.41 -8.07
C ALA A 464 -20.59 -2.19 -8.62
N SER A 465 -21.77 -1.62 -8.48
CA SER A 465 -23.02 -2.15 -9.03
C SER A 465 -23.52 -1.30 -10.20
N ALA A 466 -24.43 -1.88 -10.97
CA ALA A 466 -25.05 -1.26 -12.14
C ALA A 466 -25.87 0.00 -11.84
N ASP A 467 -26.47 0.05 -10.65
CA ASP A 467 -27.22 1.19 -10.13
C ASP A 467 -26.33 2.28 -9.49
N GLY A 468 -25.00 2.16 -9.62
CA GLY A 468 -24.05 3.19 -9.20
C GLY A 468 -23.64 3.13 -7.73
N ILE A 469 -23.98 2.07 -7.00
CA ILE A 469 -23.47 1.80 -5.64
C ILE A 469 -22.04 1.30 -5.77
N PHE A 470 -21.14 1.73 -4.89
CA PHE A 470 -19.82 1.11 -4.80
C PHE A 470 -19.42 0.73 -3.40
N PHE A 471 -18.43 -0.16 -3.34
CA PHE A 471 -17.85 -0.69 -2.13
C PHE A 471 -16.39 -0.29 -2.13
N CYS A 472 -15.94 0.43 -1.11
CA CYS A 472 -14.61 1.00 -1.04
C CYS A 472 -14.01 0.90 0.37
N SER A 473 -12.71 1.03 0.50
CA SER A 473 -12.01 1.10 1.77
C SER A 473 -10.81 2.06 1.70
N ARG A 474 -10.10 2.24 2.82
CA ARG A 474 -8.90 3.09 2.89
C ARG A 474 -7.64 2.41 2.35
N GLY A 475 -7.67 1.12 2.04
CA GLY A 475 -6.45 0.38 1.74
C GLY A 475 -6.69 -0.93 1.02
N ILE A 476 -5.62 -1.52 0.53
CA ILE A 476 -5.65 -2.79 -0.21
C ILE A 476 -6.28 -3.90 0.65
N PRO A 477 -7.21 -4.74 0.16
CA PRO A 477 -7.72 -5.92 0.84
C PRO A 477 -6.58 -6.71 1.47
N PHE A 478 -6.82 -7.27 2.65
CA PHE A 478 -5.82 -7.98 3.46
C PHE A 478 -4.69 -7.10 4.03
N SER A 479 -4.57 -5.82 3.62
CA SER A 479 -3.90 -4.83 4.46
C SER A 479 -4.76 -4.61 5.70
N PRO A 480 -4.17 -4.48 6.88
CA PRO A 480 -4.96 -4.06 8.02
C PRO A 480 -5.51 -2.63 7.92
N GLN A 481 -5.07 -1.86 6.91
CA GLN A 481 -5.66 -0.57 6.53
C GLN A 481 -6.89 -0.72 5.61
N ALA A 482 -7.23 -1.92 5.14
CA ALA A 482 -8.41 -2.19 4.30
C ALA A 482 -9.74 -2.03 5.05
N LYS A 483 -9.70 -1.92 6.38
CA LYS A 483 -10.89 -1.77 7.19
C LYS A 483 -11.05 -0.31 7.64
N PRO A 484 -12.29 0.19 7.72
CA PRO A 484 -13.54 -0.50 7.33
C PRO A 484 -13.80 -0.48 5.82
N VAL A 485 -14.58 -1.46 5.34
CA VAL A 485 -15.21 -1.39 4.00
C VAL A 485 -16.49 -0.57 4.12
N ALA A 486 -16.66 0.42 3.26
CA ALA A 486 -17.83 1.27 3.17
C ALA A 486 -18.59 1.04 1.86
N VAL A 487 -19.88 1.27 1.91
CA VAL A 487 -20.82 1.34 0.80
C VAL A 487 -21.07 2.81 0.53
N PHE A 488 -20.97 3.19 -0.74
CA PHE A 488 -21.25 4.52 -1.21
C PHE A 488 -22.42 4.51 -2.20
N LYS A 489 -23.38 5.42 -1.99
CA LYS A 489 -24.55 5.62 -2.85
C LYS A 489 -24.63 7.09 -3.30
N PRO A 490 -24.23 7.44 -4.53
CA PRO A 490 -24.13 8.85 -4.96
C PRO A 490 -25.45 9.61 -4.90
N SER A 491 -26.57 8.91 -5.12
CA SER A 491 -27.91 9.50 -5.14
C SER A 491 -28.55 9.66 -3.76
N ALA A 492 -27.99 9.04 -2.71
CA ALA A 492 -28.57 9.06 -1.37
C ALA A 492 -28.08 10.28 -0.56
N LYS A 493 -28.79 10.60 0.52
CA LYS A 493 -28.46 11.73 1.40
C LYS A 493 -27.18 11.44 2.20
N ASP A 494 -26.27 12.41 2.30
CA ASP A 494 -25.12 12.32 3.22
C ASP A 494 -25.59 12.61 4.66
N GLU A 495 -25.68 11.57 5.48
CA GLU A 495 -26.08 11.67 6.90
C GLU A 495 -24.89 11.75 7.86
N ARG A 496 -23.66 11.83 7.33
CA ARG A 496 -22.46 11.85 8.14
C ARG A 496 -22.37 13.14 8.96
N ILE A 497 -22.06 13.00 10.24
CA ILE A 497 -21.66 14.13 11.08
C ILE A 497 -20.19 14.42 10.79
N ARG A 498 -19.93 15.41 9.93
CA ARG A 498 -18.57 15.86 9.63
C ARG A 498 -18.08 16.84 10.69
N ILE A 499 -16.84 16.66 11.15
CA ILE A 499 -16.17 17.75 11.87
C ILE A 499 -15.32 18.52 10.84
N PRO A 500 -15.48 19.85 10.74
CA PRO A 500 -14.62 20.66 9.89
C PRO A 500 -13.15 20.50 10.28
N THR A 501 -12.31 20.28 9.28
CA THR A 501 -10.85 20.26 9.44
C THR A 501 -10.29 21.56 8.88
N GLN A 502 -9.43 22.22 9.66
CA GLN A 502 -8.58 23.26 9.15
C GLN A 502 -7.31 22.64 8.57
N GLU A 503 -7.04 22.90 7.30
CA GLU A 503 -5.87 22.40 6.60
C GLU A 503 -4.82 23.51 6.47
N ILE A 504 -3.60 23.20 6.88
CA ILE A 504 -2.46 24.10 6.80
C ILE A 504 -1.37 23.40 5.99
N LYS A 505 -0.97 23.96 4.86
CA LYS A 505 0.17 23.43 4.09
C LYS A 505 1.44 23.52 4.92
N VAL A 506 2.22 22.44 4.97
CA VAL A 506 3.49 22.35 5.69
C VAL A 506 4.57 21.74 4.80
N HIS A 507 5.83 22.01 5.09
CA HIS A 507 6.95 21.57 4.24
C HIS A 507 7.33 20.11 4.45
N SER A 508 7.11 19.57 5.65
CA SER A 508 7.39 18.18 5.97
C SER A 508 6.36 17.62 6.96
N ALA A 509 6.45 16.32 7.24
CA ALA A 509 5.66 15.67 8.28
C ALA A 509 6.04 16.11 9.72
N LEU A 510 6.95 17.08 9.90
CA LEU A 510 7.29 17.61 11.22
C LEU A 510 6.09 18.37 11.80
N PHE A 511 5.37 17.71 12.70
CA PHE A 511 4.31 18.27 13.51
C PHE A 511 4.44 17.70 14.92
N ILE A 512 4.57 18.58 15.91
CA ILE A 512 4.78 18.18 17.30
C ILE A 512 3.93 19.06 18.19
N ILE A 513 3.26 18.43 19.14
CA ILE A 513 2.61 19.10 20.25
C ILE A 513 3.42 18.82 21.50
N THR A 514 3.90 19.86 22.17
CA THR A 514 4.60 19.73 23.45
C THR A 514 3.62 19.64 24.61
N ALA A 515 4.09 19.24 25.80
CA ALA A 515 3.24 18.98 26.97
C ALA A 515 2.42 20.20 27.46
N ASP A 516 2.85 21.42 27.16
CA ASP A 516 2.15 22.67 27.45
C ASP A 516 1.11 23.05 26.37
N GLY A 517 0.98 22.26 25.31
CA GLY A 517 0.10 22.52 24.17
C GLY A 517 0.70 23.38 23.05
N SER A 518 1.99 23.75 23.14
CA SER A 518 2.65 24.48 22.05
C SER A 518 2.81 23.59 20.81
N ILE A 519 2.59 24.17 19.63
CA ILE A 519 2.59 23.44 18.35
C ILE A 519 3.82 23.82 17.56
N TRP A 520 4.63 22.85 17.16
CA TRP A 520 5.80 23.03 16.30
C TRP A 520 5.54 22.45 14.91
N LEU A 521 5.92 23.19 13.88
CA LEU A 521 5.84 22.71 12.50
C LEU A 521 6.90 23.34 11.60
N LYS A 522 7.12 22.75 10.42
CA LYS A 522 7.80 23.42 9.30
C LYS A 522 6.80 24.09 8.37
N ASN A 523 6.84 25.42 8.26
CA ASN A 523 6.01 26.17 7.33
C ASN A 523 6.35 25.83 5.87
N PRO A 524 5.53 26.22 4.87
CA PRO A 524 5.79 25.91 3.46
C PRO A 524 7.16 26.36 2.93
N GLU A 525 7.71 27.44 3.49
CA GLU A 525 9.02 27.98 3.16
C GLU A 525 10.20 27.21 3.80
N GLY A 526 9.91 26.15 4.55
CA GLY A 526 10.86 25.29 5.26
C GLY A 526 11.28 25.81 6.65
N GLY A 527 10.84 27.00 7.04
CA GLY A 527 11.10 27.59 8.36
C GLY A 527 10.40 26.84 9.48
N VAL A 528 11.11 26.62 10.59
CA VAL A 528 10.51 26.05 11.80
C VAL A 528 9.82 27.15 12.58
N VAL A 529 8.56 26.91 12.95
CA VAL A 529 7.73 27.85 13.70
C VAL A 529 7.06 27.14 14.87
N MET A 530 6.79 27.89 15.94
CA MET A 530 6.05 27.41 17.10
C MET A 530 4.87 28.33 17.41
N PHE A 531 3.67 27.77 17.60
CA PHE A 531 2.54 28.46 18.18
C PHE A 531 2.50 28.22 19.69
N ASN A 532 2.59 29.28 20.49
CA ASN A 532 2.58 29.21 21.97
C ASN A 532 1.17 29.32 22.59
N GLY A 533 0.12 29.15 21.79
CA GLY A 533 -1.27 29.39 22.19
C GLY A 533 -1.77 30.83 21.97
N LYS A 534 -0.88 31.78 21.63
CA LYS A 534 -1.25 33.19 21.36
C LYS A 534 -0.71 33.68 20.03
N GLU A 535 0.56 33.41 19.73
CA GLU A 535 1.25 33.90 18.55
C GLU A 535 2.19 32.83 17.96
N TRP A 536 2.53 33.01 16.69
CA TRP A 536 3.54 32.21 16.00
C TRP A 536 4.92 32.85 16.18
N LYS A 537 5.87 32.06 16.70
CA LYS A 537 7.28 32.42 16.82
C LYS A 537 8.09 31.69 15.75
N ASN A 538 8.89 32.43 14.99
CA ASN A 538 9.76 31.89 13.96
C ASN A 538 11.14 31.57 14.54
N PHE A 539 11.76 30.49 14.04
CA PHE A 539 13.12 30.08 14.39
C PHE A 539 13.97 29.90 13.12
N PRO A 540 14.43 31.01 12.52
CA PRO A 540 15.23 30.95 11.29
C PRO A 540 16.55 30.18 11.48
N GLU A 541 17.07 30.08 12.70
CA GLU A 541 18.32 29.41 13.04
C GLU A 541 18.30 27.90 12.74
N ILE A 542 17.12 27.32 12.59
CA ILE A 542 16.91 25.88 12.38
C ILE A 542 16.10 25.57 11.11
N LYS A 543 15.95 26.53 10.20
CA LYS A 543 15.19 26.40 8.95
C LYS A 543 15.61 25.16 8.14
N ASP A 544 16.90 24.99 7.92
CA ASP A 544 17.43 23.96 7.03
C ASP A 544 17.72 22.62 7.74
N ILE A 545 17.40 22.50 9.04
CA ILE A 545 17.64 21.25 9.79
C ILE A 545 16.62 20.19 9.38
N GLN A 546 17.06 19.00 8.99
CA GLN A 546 16.16 17.89 8.73
C GLN A 546 15.74 17.25 10.05
N VAL A 547 14.65 17.76 10.61
CA VAL A 547 14.11 17.22 11.85
C VAL A 547 13.39 15.90 11.56
N THR A 548 14.04 14.78 11.86
CA THR A 548 13.42 13.45 11.71
C THR A 548 12.84 12.91 12.99
N LYS A 549 13.32 13.39 14.14
CA LYS A 549 12.91 12.90 15.45
C LYS A 549 13.01 13.99 16.50
N THR A 550 11.94 14.15 17.26
CA THR A 550 11.89 15.10 18.37
C THR A 550 11.23 14.47 19.57
N ILE A 551 11.70 14.82 20.75
CA ILE A 551 11.20 14.32 22.01
C ILE A 551 10.69 15.52 22.83
N THR A 552 9.48 15.39 23.35
CA THR A 552 8.82 16.43 24.14
C THR A 552 9.11 16.23 25.62
N GLY A 553 9.57 17.26 26.30
CA GLY A 553 9.71 17.29 27.75
C GLY A 553 8.50 17.94 28.43
N LYS A 554 8.66 18.21 29.73
CA LYS A 554 7.73 18.98 30.56
C LYS A 554 7.71 20.45 30.13
N ASP A 555 6.63 21.14 30.48
CA ASP A 555 6.46 22.60 30.33
C ASP A 555 6.86 23.15 28.94
N GLY A 556 6.52 22.43 27.88
CA GLY A 556 6.79 22.88 26.52
C GLY A 556 8.19 22.63 26.00
N ALA A 557 9.04 21.93 26.77
CA ALA A 557 10.38 21.61 26.33
C ALA A 557 10.36 20.66 25.13
N LEU A 558 11.31 20.83 24.22
CA LEU A 558 11.46 20.03 23.01
C LEU A 558 12.94 19.83 22.72
N ILE A 559 13.35 18.62 22.33
CA ILE A 559 14.69 18.37 21.83
C ILE A 559 14.65 17.60 20.51
N SER A 560 15.46 18.00 19.55
CA SER A 560 15.66 17.29 18.29
C SER A 560 16.83 16.33 18.41
N VAL A 561 16.58 15.07 18.07
CA VAL A 561 17.60 14.02 17.99
C VAL A 561 17.92 13.83 16.50
N PRO A 562 19.19 14.00 16.07
CA PRO A 562 19.55 13.96 14.65
C PRO A 562 19.15 12.63 14.01
N SER A 563 18.80 12.69 12.73
CA SER A 563 18.53 11.47 11.98
C SER A 563 19.78 10.63 11.85
N VAL A 564 19.55 9.35 11.97
CA VAL A 564 20.47 8.28 11.63
C VAL A 564 21.20 8.46 10.29
N SER A 565 20.53 8.98 9.26
CA SER A 565 21.12 9.12 7.92
C SER A 565 21.98 10.36 7.72
N ASN A 566 21.88 11.37 8.60
CA ASN A 566 22.44 12.70 8.37
C ASN A 566 23.26 13.18 9.58
N GLN A 567 24.42 12.54 9.84
CA GLN A 567 25.30 12.82 10.98
C GLN A 567 25.93 14.24 11.01
N THR A 568 25.70 15.07 9.99
CA THR A 568 26.28 16.42 9.87
C THR A 568 25.34 17.53 10.33
N GLU A 569 24.20 17.21 10.94
CA GLU A 569 23.17 18.21 11.25
C GLU A 569 23.27 18.81 12.66
N LEU A 570 22.97 20.10 12.72
CA LEU A 570 22.73 20.86 13.94
C LEU A 570 21.69 20.14 14.83
N SER A 571 21.90 20.15 16.14
CA SER A 571 20.91 19.69 17.12
C SER A 571 20.36 20.90 17.88
N PHE A 572 19.06 20.88 18.21
CA PHE A 572 18.45 21.97 18.96
C PHE A 572 17.57 21.49 20.10
N MET A 573 17.42 22.33 21.11
CA MET A 573 16.49 22.18 22.21
C MET A 573 15.75 23.51 22.43
N TYR A 574 14.45 23.45 22.63
CA TYR A 574 13.67 24.57 23.14
C TYR A 574 13.31 24.30 24.60
N ALA A 575 13.68 25.21 25.49
CA ALA A 575 13.39 25.13 26.92
C ALA A 575 13.52 26.51 27.55
N ASP A 576 12.81 26.78 28.65
CA ASP A 576 12.83 28.09 29.33
C ASP A 576 12.57 29.28 28.37
N GLY A 577 11.74 29.10 27.34
CA GLY A 577 11.43 30.11 26.33
C GLY A 577 12.56 30.41 25.32
N LYS A 578 13.66 29.66 25.36
CA LYS A 578 14.87 29.86 24.56
C LYS A 578 15.12 28.70 23.62
N LEU A 579 15.54 29.01 22.41
CA LEU A 579 16.09 28.03 21.48
C LEU A 579 17.60 27.92 21.70
N LEU A 580 18.06 26.71 21.92
CA LEU A 580 19.46 26.35 22.14
C LEU A 580 19.88 25.48 20.95
N VAL A 581 20.84 25.95 20.16
CA VAL A 581 21.29 25.27 18.94
C VAL A 581 22.77 24.97 19.06
N GLU A 582 23.17 23.74 18.75
CA GLU A 582 24.56 23.30 18.79
C GLU A 582 24.90 22.44 17.56
N LYS A 583 26.21 22.27 17.32
CA LYS A 583 26.71 21.54 16.15
C LYS A 583 26.36 20.05 16.14
N ASN A 584 26.08 19.48 17.30
CA ASN A 584 25.65 18.09 17.47
C ASN A 584 24.99 17.91 18.84
N ILE A 585 24.36 16.75 19.03
CA ILE A 585 23.62 16.40 20.24
C ILE A 585 24.52 16.30 21.49
N ASP A 586 25.77 15.85 21.36
CA ASP A 586 26.72 15.73 22.49
C ASP A 586 27.04 17.11 23.10
N LEU A 587 27.28 18.10 22.24
CA LEU A 587 27.53 19.48 22.65
C LEU A 587 26.27 20.12 23.26
N LEU A 588 25.10 19.84 22.68
CA LEU A 588 23.82 20.29 23.22
C LEU A 588 23.59 19.76 24.64
N ILE A 589 23.83 18.46 24.84
CA ILE A 589 23.69 17.79 26.13
C ILE A 589 24.70 18.32 27.16
N SER A 590 25.99 18.37 26.80
CA SER A 590 27.05 18.78 27.74
C SER A 590 26.88 20.22 28.22
N LYS A 591 26.49 21.16 27.34
CA LYS A 591 26.28 22.57 27.70
C LYS A 591 24.97 22.82 28.46
N ASN A 592 23.96 21.98 28.25
CA ASN A 592 22.60 22.25 28.76
C ASN A 592 22.07 21.15 29.70
N ARG A 593 22.97 20.39 30.33
CA ARG A 593 22.63 19.26 31.19
C ARG A 593 21.54 19.56 32.23
N LYS A 594 21.71 20.63 33.00
CA LYS A 594 20.75 21.04 34.05
C LYS A 594 19.36 21.35 33.49
N VAL A 595 19.30 21.87 32.26
CA VAL A 595 18.04 22.14 31.57
C VAL A 595 17.38 20.82 31.16
N ILE A 596 18.16 19.86 30.66
CA ILE A 596 17.67 18.52 30.33
C ILE A 596 17.14 17.80 31.58
N GLU A 597 17.89 17.83 32.68
CA GLU A 597 17.49 17.21 33.96
C GLU A 597 16.19 17.80 34.52
N LYS A 598 15.94 19.09 34.28
CA LYS A 598 14.72 19.79 34.70
C LYS A 598 13.49 19.33 33.90
N TYR A 599 13.64 19.15 32.59
CA TYR A 599 12.50 19.01 31.68
C TYR A 599 12.23 17.61 31.16
N PHE A 600 13.24 16.75 31.09
CA PHE A 600 13.09 15.39 30.60
C PHE A 600 13.16 14.40 31.77
N ASP A 601 12.47 13.28 31.63
CA ASP A 601 12.47 12.22 32.63
C ASP A 601 12.47 10.83 31.98
N VAL A 602 12.36 9.81 32.83
CA VAL A 602 12.42 8.38 32.47
C VAL A 602 11.34 7.95 31.49
N LYS A 603 10.24 8.71 31.31
CA LYS A 603 9.09 8.29 30.50
C LYS A 603 9.25 8.59 29.01
N ASN A 604 10.39 9.15 28.61
CA ASN A 604 10.63 9.51 27.22
C ASN A 604 11.26 8.33 26.46
N LYS A 605 10.76 8.09 25.24
CA LYS A 605 11.30 7.10 24.31
C LYS A 605 12.45 7.73 23.53
N ASP A 606 13.56 6.99 23.38
CA ASP A 606 14.70 7.34 22.53
C ASP A 606 15.50 8.63 22.85
N PHE A 607 15.11 9.36 23.90
CA PHE A 607 15.91 10.36 24.60
C PHE A 607 15.36 10.49 26.01
N LEU A 608 16.14 10.26 27.07
CA LEU A 608 15.63 10.40 28.43
C LEU A 608 16.70 10.80 29.43
N TYR A 609 16.23 11.41 30.52
CA TYR A 609 17.00 11.58 31.75
C TYR A 609 16.56 10.53 32.76
N ASP A 610 17.51 9.74 33.26
CA ASP A 610 17.21 8.55 34.07
C ASP A 610 17.06 8.83 35.57
N GLY A 611 17.04 10.08 36.01
CA GLY A 611 16.96 10.45 37.44
C GLY A 611 18.20 10.11 38.29
N ALA A 612 19.23 9.48 37.72
CA ALA A 612 20.49 9.18 38.38
C ALA A 612 21.63 10.08 37.89
N GLY A 613 21.30 11.11 37.12
CA GLY A 613 22.32 11.96 36.53
C GLY A 613 22.82 11.46 35.18
N ASN A 614 22.18 10.50 34.49
CA ASN A 614 22.57 10.10 33.14
C ASN A 614 21.52 10.51 32.10
N ILE A 615 22.02 10.88 30.92
CA ILE A 615 21.21 11.24 29.76
C ILE A 615 21.46 10.20 28.68
N TRP A 616 20.40 9.54 28.26
CA TRP A 616 20.41 8.49 27.25
C TRP A 616 19.86 9.06 25.95
N TYR A 617 20.54 8.82 24.83
CA TYR A 617 20.15 9.34 23.52
C TYR A 617 20.73 8.51 22.39
N GLN A 618 20.06 8.54 21.25
CA GLN A 618 20.55 7.92 20.02
C GLN A 618 21.33 8.94 19.20
N LYS A 619 22.59 8.66 18.85
CA LYS A 619 23.43 9.55 18.02
C LYS A 619 23.45 9.17 16.54
N GLY A 620 23.15 7.92 16.22
CA GLY A 620 23.09 7.37 14.85
C GLY A 620 22.34 6.03 14.80
N GLN A 621 22.36 5.32 13.66
CA GLN A 621 21.59 4.08 13.44
C GLN A 621 21.82 3.04 14.54
N ASN A 622 23.04 3.01 15.04
CA ASN A 622 23.54 1.96 15.91
C ASN A 622 24.09 2.50 17.24
N GLU A 623 24.16 3.82 17.42
CA GLU A 623 24.90 4.44 18.52
C GLU A 623 23.93 4.88 19.62
N LEU A 624 23.73 3.99 20.60
CA LEU A 624 23.09 4.36 21.87
C LEU A 624 24.15 4.95 22.79
N MET A 625 23.94 6.19 23.20
CA MET A 625 24.87 6.94 24.03
C MET A 625 24.31 7.12 25.44
N VAL A 626 25.20 7.05 26.43
CA VAL A 626 24.93 7.43 27.82
C VAL A 626 25.90 8.55 28.20
N SER A 627 25.40 9.76 28.38
CA SER A 627 26.19 10.86 28.91
C SER A 627 25.99 10.95 30.42
N SER A 628 27.03 10.67 31.21
CA SER A 628 27.09 10.95 32.64
C SER A 628 27.84 12.27 32.90
N VAL A 629 27.90 12.73 34.15
CA VAL A 629 28.67 13.93 34.52
C VAL A 629 30.17 13.75 34.22
N ALA A 630 30.68 12.53 34.38
CA ALA A 630 32.11 12.25 34.24
C ALA A 630 32.53 12.00 32.78
N ARG A 631 31.68 11.32 31.99
CA ARG A 631 32.03 10.94 30.62
C ARG A 631 30.79 10.53 29.80
N THR A 632 30.95 10.51 28.48
CA THR A 632 29.97 9.96 27.54
C THR A 632 30.43 8.58 27.08
N PHE A 633 29.50 7.63 27.05
CA PHE A 633 29.74 6.24 26.68
C PHE A 633 28.92 5.86 25.47
N ASN A 634 29.54 5.14 24.54
CA ASN A 634 28.83 4.46 23.48
C ASN A 634 28.54 3.03 23.93
N LEU A 635 27.26 2.68 24.06
CA LEU A 635 26.84 1.32 24.42
C LEU A 635 27.02 0.32 23.28
N TYR A 636 27.23 0.79 22.05
CA TYR A 636 27.35 -0.07 20.88
C TYR A 636 28.45 -1.12 21.03
N ASP A 637 29.65 -0.73 21.46
CA ASP A 637 30.78 -1.66 21.62
C ASP A 637 30.46 -2.76 22.62
N LYS A 638 29.77 -2.42 23.72
CA LYS A 638 29.33 -3.37 24.75
C LYS A 638 28.24 -4.30 24.24
N LEU A 639 27.27 -3.77 23.50
CA LEU A 639 26.21 -4.58 22.86
C LEU A 639 26.81 -5.53 21.81
N GLN A 640 27.80 -5.07 21.04
CA GLN A 640 28.47 -5.88 20.04
C GLN A 640 29.33 -6.99 20.67
N GLU A 641 30.02 -6.69 21.78
CA GLU A 641 30.77 -7.67 22.58
C GLU A 641 29.85 -8.77 23.12
N ALA A 642 28.67 -8.39 23.64
CA ALA A 642 27.75 -9.32 24.29
C ALA A 642 26.83 -10.12 23.31
N TYR A 643 26.36 -9.51 22.22
CA TYR A 643 25.27 -10.04 21.40
C TYR A 643 25.54 -10.03 19.88
N SER A 644 26.81 -9.92 19.48
CA SER A 644 27.27 -9.78 18.10
C SER A 644 26.78 -8.49 17.41
N LYS A 645 27.15 -8.29 16.14
CA LYS A 645 26.77 -7.07 15.38
C LYS A 645 25.26 -6.94 15.26
N GLY A 646 24.76 -5.74 15.51
CA GLY A 646 23.34 -5.41 15.46
C GLY A 646 23.10 -3.89 15.45
N GLN A 647 21.87 -3.49 15.78
CA GLN A 647 21.45 -2.09 15.89
C GLN A 647 20.45 -1.91 17.03
N VAL A 648 20.56 -0.81 17.77
CA VAL A 648 19.53 -0.38 18.73
C VAL A 648 18.39 0.26 17.95
N ARG A 649 17.19 -0.31 18.03
CA ARG A 649 16.00 0.22 17.35
C ARG A 649 15.32 1.31 18.17
N SER A 650 15.15 1.04 19.45
CA SER A 650 14.58 1.98 20.40
C SER A 650 15.03 1.68 21.83
N PHE A 651 14.86 2.65 22.72
CA PHE A 651 15.04 2.45 24.16
C PHE A 651 14.07 3.29 24.98
N MET A 652 13.78 2.85 26.20
CA MET A 652 12.75 3.42 27.08
C MET A 652 13.17 3.34 28.54
N GLY A 653 12.87 4.34 29.36
CA GLY A 653 13.23 4.28 30.78
C GLY A 653 12.26 3.38 31.54
N ILE A 654 12.78 2.56 32.44
CA ILE A 654 11.95 1.67 33.29
C ILE A 654 12.10 1.98 34.78
N GLY A 655 12.96 2.92 35.14
CA GLY A 655 13.19 3.34 36.50
C GLY A 655 14.40 4.24 36.61
N ARG A 656 14.74 4.64 37.84
CA ARG A 656 15.98 5.37 38.08
C ARG A 656 17.18 4.54 37.62
N ASN A 657 18.11 5.13 36.84
CA ASN A 657 19.30 4.48 36.26
C ASN A 657 19.08 3.25 35.35
N LYS A 658 17.83 2.98 34.93
CA LYS A 658 17.49 1.79 34.17
C LYS A 658 16.73 2.11 32.89
N VAL A 659 17.17 1.51 31.79
CA VAL A 659 16.48 1.56 30.50
C VAL A 659 16.23 0.16 29.95
N LEU A 660 15.18 0.03 29.17
CA LEU A 660 14.89 -1.07 28.30
C LEU A 660 15.43 -0.75 26.90
N ILE A 661 16.15 -1.68 26.28
CA ILE A 661 16.76 -1.55 24.95
C ILE A 661 16.15 -2.62 24.04
N ASP A 662 15.56 -2.20 22.92
CA ASP A 662 15.21 -3.10 21.81
C ASP A 662 16.39 -3.18 20.83
N TYR A 663 17.08 -4.32 20.83
CA TYR A 663 18.30 -4.56 20.07
C TYR A 663 18.06 -5.58 18.94
N TYR A 664 18.34 -5.20 17.70
CA TYR A 664 18.25 -6.07 16.54
C TYR A 664 19.62 -6.70 16.23
N SER A 665 19.77 -8.00 16.46
CA SER A 665 21.02 -8.74 16.23
C SER A 665 21.02 -9.41 14.86
N TRP A 666 22.15 -9.38 14.15
CA TRP A 666 22.33 -10.06 12.85
C TRP A 666 22.87 -11.50 12.97
N GLY A 667 23.36 -11.91 14.15
CA GLY A 667 24.08 -13.19 14.33
C GLY A 667 23.32 -14.29 15.06
N HIS A 668 22.30 -13.97 15.86
CA HIS A 668 21.59 -14.96 16.67
C HIS A 668 20.33 -15.46 15.95
N GLY A 669 20.32 -16.72 15.47
CA GLY A 669 19.10 -17.44 15.11
C GLY A 669 18.38 -17.07 13.80
N GLY A 670 19.08 -16.42 12.86
CA GLY A 670 18.58 -16.06 11.53
C GLY A 670 18.38 -14.55 11.32
N PRO A 671 18.29 -14.09 10.05
CA PRO A 671 18.06 -12.69 9.73
C PRO A 671 16.69 -12.26 10.25
N GLY A 672 16.63 -11.60 11.42
CA GLY A 672 15.34 -11.21 11.98
C GLY A 672 15.20 -11.22 13.50
N ASN A 673 16.21 -11.57 14.31
CA ASN A 673 16.01 -11.63 15.76
C ASN A 673 16.23 -10.29 16.46
N THR A 674 15.20 -9.84 17.16
CA THR A 674 15.29 -8.79 18.19
C THR A 674 15.53 -9.45 19.55
N ILE A 675 16.28 -8.77 20.40
CA ILE A 675 16.55 -9.13 21.79
C ILE A 675 16.17 -7.90 22.61
N THR A 676 15.59 -8.10 23.78
CA THR A 676 15.22 -7.01 24.68
C THR A 676 16.08 -7.08 25.93
N LEU A 677 16.76 -5.97 26.23
CA LEU A 677 17.72 -5.89 27.32
C LEU A 677 17.27 -4.85 28.33
N ALA A 678 17.26 -5.20 29.61
CA ALA A 678 17.33 -4.21 30.68
C ALA A 678 18.80 -3.79 30.85
N CYS A 679 19.07 -2.50 30.75
CA CYS A 679 20.38 -1.92 31.01
C CYS A 679 20.31 -1.05 32.25
N GLN A 680 21.10 -1.40 33.26
CA GLN A 680 21.33 -0.57 34.44
C GLN A 680 22.70 0.09 34.33
N PHE A 681 22.77 1.41 34.51
CA PHE A 681 24.03 2.13 34.48
C PHE A 681 24.53 2.45 35.89
N LYS A 682 25.52 1.69 36.36
CA LYS A 682 26.01 1.74 37.74
C LYS A 682 27.52 1.96 37.76
N ASP A 683 27.96 2.94 38.56
CA ASP A 683 29.39 3.27 38.75
C ASP A 683 30.15 3.50 37.43
N GLY A 684 29.45 4.03 36.42
CA GLY A 684 30.02 4.27 35.09
C GLY A 684 30.21 3.01 34.24
N VAL A 685 29.56 1.90 34.60
CA VAL A 685 29.57 0.63 33.87
C VAL A 685 28.12 0.25 33.52
N PRO A 686 27.84 -0.07 32.25
CA PRO A 686 26.55 -0.60 31.87
C PRO A 686 26.46 -2.10 32.21
N GLU A 687 25.45 -2.46 32.99
CA GLU A 687 25.08 -3.84 33.28
C GLU A 687 23.91 -4.20 32.37
N LEU A 688 24.10 -5.19 31.49
CA LEU A 688 23.09 -5.66 30.54
C LEU A 688 22.51 -6.98 31.05
N LYS A 689 21.18 -7.05 31.09
CA LYS A 689 20.43 -8.26 31.44
C LYS A 689 19.36 -8.48 30.38
N GLU A 690 19.38 -9.64 29.76
CA GLU A 690 18.32 -10.04 28.85
C GLU A 690 17.01 -10.25 29.62
N ILE A 691 15.91 -9.72 29.08
CA ILE A 691 14.56 -9.88 29.62
C ILE A 691 13.62 -10.36 28.51
N PRO A 692 12.35 -10.72 28.82
CA PRO A 692 11.42 -11.18 27.80
C PRO A 692 11.34 -10.24 26.60
N ARG A 693 11.46 -10.84 25.41
CA ARG A 693 11.60 -10.13 24.14
C ARG A 693 10.34 -9.32 23.80
N MET A 694 10.49 -8.01 23.65
CA MET A 694 9.47 -7.11 23.15
C MET A 694 9.04 -7.50 21.74
N SER A 695 7.73 -7.53 21.51
CA SER A 695 7.20 -7.87 20.21
C SER A 695 7.46 -6.79 19.18
N ARG A 696 7.64 -7.20 17.93
CA ARG A 696 7.58 -6.30 16.77
C ARG A 696 6.17 -5.84 16.42
N SER A 697 5.16 -6.23 17.18
CA SER A 697 3.79 -5.76 17.00
C SER A 697 3.74 -4.23 17.03
N ARG A 698 2.78 -3.63 16.32
CA ARG A 698 2.69 -2.18 16.14
C ARG A 698 2.30 -1.37 17.38
N SER A 699 1.94 -2.02 18.49
CA SER A 699 1.67 -1.30 19.73
C SER A 699 2.98 -0.74 20.29
N ASP A 700 3.11 0.59 20.25
CA ASP A 700 4.16 1.26 21.00
C ASP A 700 4.00 0.96 22.50
N PRO A 701 5.10 0.81 23.26
CA PRO A 701 5.00 0.64 24.69
C PRO A 701 4.40 1.88 25.36
N VAL A 702 3.68 1.66 26.46
CA VAL A 702 2.86 2.69 27.11
C VAL A 702 3.22 2.80 28.58
N TYR A 703 3.42 4.02 29.09
CA TYR A 703 3.55 4.24 30.53
C TYR A 703 2.17 4.35 31.19
N ASP A 704 1.97 3.65 32.30
CA ASP A 704 0.80 3.87 33.15
C ASP A 704 0.99 5.05 34.12
N ASN A 705 -0.07 5.37 34.87
CA ASN A 705 -0.05 6.48 35.84
C ASN A 705 0.91 6.22 37.02
N GLU A 706 1.28 4.97 37.31
CA GLU A 706 2.29 4.62 38.30
C GLU A 706 3.72 4.76 37.73
N GLY A 707 3.85 5.07 36.43
CA GLY A 707 5.13 5.19 35.74
C GLY A 707 5.72 3.84 35.33
N LYS A 708 4.96 2.75 35.41
CA LYS A 708 5.41 1.44 34.91
C LYS A 708 5.19 1.35 33.41
N LEU A 709 6.10 0.67 32.73
CA LEU A 709 6.09 0.51 31.29
C LEU A 709 5.35 -0.78 30.89
N TRP A 710 4.38 -0.64 30.00
CA TRP A 710 3.69 -1.75 29.34
C TRP A 710 4.27 -1.99 27.97
N TYR A 711 4.62 -3.22 27.63
CA TYR A 711 5.07 -3.59 26.28
C TYR A 711 4.59 -4.99 25.88
N PRO A 712 4.36 -5.23 24.57
CA PRO A 712 3.97 -6.55 24.05
C PRO A 712 5.17 -7.51 24.05
N LEU A 713 4.96 -8.82 24.20
CA LEU A 713 5.99 -9.86 23.97
C LEU A 713 5.83 -10.56 22.63
N ASP A 714 6.95 -10.89 21.98
CA ASP A 714 6.95 -11.83 20.85
C ASP A 714 6.63 -13.22 21.42
N SER A 715 5.41 -13.69 21.18
CA SER A 715 5.02 -15.08 21.41
C SER A 715 5.18 -15.86 20.11
N ALA A 716 5.49 -17.16 20.19
CA ALA A 716 5.37 -18.01 19.02
C ALA A 716 3.93 -17.91 18.44
N PRO A 717 3.71 -18.19 17.15
CA PRO A 717 2.37 -18.10 16.54
C PRO A 717 1.29 -18.92 17.27
N ASP A 718 1.72 -19.94 18.00
CA ASP A 718 0.88 -20.89 18.74
C ASP A 718 0.80 -20.55 20.24
N GLU A 719 1.56 -19.54 20.69
CA GLU A 719 1.63 -19.13 22.08
C GLU A 719 0.63 -18.02 22.40
N LYS A 720 0.23 -18.02 23.67
CA LYS A 720 -0.62 -17.01 24.28
C LYS A 720 -0.05 -15.63 24.06
N GLN A 721 -0.93 -14.67 23.74
CA GLN A 721 -0.52 -13.28 23.69
C GLN A 721 -0.13 -12.82 25.08
N VAL A 722 1.01 -12.15 25.22
CA VAL A 722 1.48 -11.63 26.52
C VAL A 722 1.82 -10.15 26.43
N ALA A 723 1.30 -9.37 27.37
CA ALA A 723 1.76 -8.02 27.66
C ALA A 723 2.47 -8.01 29.02
N ILE A 724 3.65 -7.39 29.06
CA ILE A 724 4.44 -7.23 30.29
C ILE A 724 4.29 -5.80 30.78
N ARG A 725 4.04 -5.68 32.09
CA ARG A 725 4.19 -4.45 32.84
C ARG A 725 5.45 -4.54 33.68
N ILE A 726 6.39 -3.61 33.49
CA ILE A 726 7.67 -3.56 34.19
C ILE A 726 7.89 -2.20 34.88
N GLY A 727 8.38 -2.24 36.12
CA GLY A 727 8.81 -1.06 36.87
C GLY A 727 10.29 -1.10 37.23
N GLU A 728 10.72 -0.18 38.10
CA GLU A 728 12.12 -0.03 38.53
C GLU A 728 12.64 -1.29 39.24
N GLU A 729 11.74 -1.97 39.96
CA GLU A 729 11.97 -3.22 40.66
C GLU A 729 12.14 -4.44 39.74
N GLU A 730 11.99 -4.29 38.42
CA GLU A 730 12.01 -5.37 37.41
C GLU A 730 11.00 -6.50 37.67
N LYS A 731 10.04 -6.30 38.59
CA LYS A 731 8.93 -7.21 38.79
C LYS A 731 8.00 -7.07 37.59
N THR A 732 7.82 -8.18 36.88
CA THR A 732 6.94 -8.27 35.73
C THR A 732 5.56 -8.71 36.18
N GLU A 733 4.54 -7.90 35.93
CA GLU A 733 3.16 -8.39 35.90
C GLU A 733 2.86 -8.81 34.46
N GLU A 734 2.49 -10.08 34.28
CA GLU A 734 2.15 -10.63 32.97
C GLU A 734 0.63 -10.62 32.80
N ILE A 735 0.15 -10.02 31.72
CA ILE A 735 -1.22 -10.19 31.26
C ILE A 735 -1.20 -11.13 30.06
N LYS A 736 -1.95 -12.23 30.15
CA LYS A 736 -2.06 -13.24 29.10
C LYS A 736 -3.41 -13.18 28.42
N ASP A 737 -3.43 -13.34 27.10
CA ASP A 737 -4.62 -13.46 26.25
C ASP A 737 -5.67 -12.36 26.45
N SER A 738 -5.24 -11.16 26.88
CA SER A 738 -6.14 -10.04 27.18
C SER A 738 -5.86 -8.78 26.36
N GLY A 739 -4.96 -8.85 25.38
CA GLY A 739 -4.60 -7.73 24.49
C GLY A 739 -3.21 -7.14 24.71
N LEU A 740 -2.79 -6.29 23.77
CA LEU A 740 -1.56 -5.48 23.79
C LEU A 740 -1.89 -4.03 24.17
N PRO A 741 -1.00 -3.30 24.86
CA PRO A 741 -1.25 -1.93 25.29
C PRO A 741 -1.35 -0.95 24.11
N TYR A 742 -2.37 -0.09 24.09
CA TYR A 742 -2.54 1.00 23.10
C TYR A 742 -2.36 2.39 23.72
N ILE A 743 -2.93 2.62 24.91
CA ILE A 743 -2.86 3.90 25.61
C ILE A 743 -3.07 3.70 27.12
N CYS A 744 -2.50 4.57 27.94
CA CYS A 744 -2.96 4.83 29.30
C CYS A 744 -3.75 6.13 29.29
N ASP A 745 -5.06 6.03 29.53
CA ASP A 745 -5.93 7.22 29.50
C ASP A 745 -5.70 8.12 30.73
N LYS A 746 -6.26 9.34 30.72
CA LYS A 746 -6.08 10.28 31.84
C LYS A 746 -6.65 9.78 33.17
N SER A 747 -7.50 8.76 33.16
CA SER A 747 -8.05 8.12 34.37
C SER A 747 -7.16 7.00 34.92
N GLY A 748 -6.07 6.67 34.23
CA GLY A 748 -5.15 5.61 34.58
C GLY A 748 -5.58 4.23 34.13
N ASN A 749 -6.53 4.12 33.20
CA ASN A 749 -6.84 2.82 32.59
C ASN A 749 -5.85 2.53 31.46
N VAL A 750 -5.41 1.29 31.36
CA VAL A 750 -4.63 0.80 30.23
C VAL A 750 -5.57 0.08 29.26
N TRP A 751 -5.62 0.58 28.04
CA TRP A 751 -6.46 0.01 26.98
C TRP A 751 -5.66 -1.07 26.25
N LEU A 752 -6.18 -2.30 26.27
CA LEU A 752 -5.55 -3.49 25.72
C LEU A 752 -6.32 -3.97 24.49
N GLY A 753 -5.73 -3.89 23.30
CA GLY A 753 -6.36 -4.27 22.02
C GLY A 753 -5.67 -5.44 21.32
N ASN A 754 -6.07 -5.75 20.08
CA ASN A 754 -5.49 -6.86 19.29
C ASN A 754 -5.53 -8.22 20.02
N ILE A 755 -6.60 -8.51 20.75
CA ILE A 755 -6.72 -9.71 21.58
C ILE A 755 -6.70 -10.98 20.69
N THR A 756 -5.86 -11.97 21.00
CA THR A 756 -5.74 -13.21 20.20
C THR A 756 -7.08 -13.96 20.16
N GLY A 757 -7.51 -14.34 18.95
CA GLY A 757 -8.76 -15.08 18.73
C GLY A 757 -10.02 -14.26 19.04
N GLN A 758 -9.92 -12.94 19.05
CA GLN A 758 -11.06 -12.03 19.21
C GLN A 758 -11.07 -10.99 18.08
N PRO A 759 -12.24 -10.38 17.81
CA PRO A 759 -12.35 -9.27 16.87
C PRO A 759 -11.34 -8.16 17.15
N LYS A 760 -10.71 -7.62 16.09
CA LYS A 760 -9.68 -6.57 16.20
C LYS A 760 -10.18 -5.25 16.76
N ASN A 761 -11.50 -5.04 16.73
CA ASN A 761 -12.19 -3.89 17.27
C ASN A 761 -12.50 -4.03 18.78
N LYS A 762 -12.16 -5.17 19.41
CA LYS A 762 -12.37 -5.42 20.83
C LYS A 762 -11.19 -4.98 21.67
N PHE A 763 -11.48 -4.25 22.73
CA PHE A 763 -10.51 -3.72 23.68
C PHE A 763 -10.92 -4.11 25.11
N ASN A 764 -9.95 -4.58 25.88
CA ASN A 764 -10.08 -4.73 27.32
C ASN A 764 -9.56 -3.48 28.03
N ILE A 765 -10.19 -3.11 29.14
CA ILE A 765 -9.82 -1.97 29.96
C ILE A 765 -9.23 -2.52 31.26
N TRP A 766 -7.90 -2.39 31.41
CA TRP A 766 -7.21 -2.80 32.62
C TRP A 766 -7.08 -1.63 33.60
N ARG A 767 -7.31 -1.90 34.89
CA ARG A 767 -7.11 -0.92 35.96
C ARG A 767 -6.76 -1.63 37.26
N LYS A 768 -5.65 -1.24 37.90
CA LYS A 768 -5.24 -1.70 39.25
C LYS A 768 -5.21 -3.23 39.40
N GLY A 769 -4.64 -3.93 38.42
CA GLY A 769 -4.40 -5.37 38.49
C GLY A 769 -5.50 -6.25 37.89
N GLU A 770 -6.60 -5.67 37.38
CA GLU A 770 -7.74 -6.43 36.87
C GLU A 770 -8.32 -5.83 35.58
N ILE A 771 -8.91 -6.69 34.74
CA ILE A 771 -9.71 -6.27 33.59
C ILE A 771 -11.08 -5.84 34.10
N LYS A 772 -11.38 -4.54 33.98
CA LYS A 772 -12.62 -3.93 34.47
C LYS A 772 -13.78 -4.04 33.49
N ALA A 773 -13.48 -3.98 32.21
CA ALA A 773 -14.48 -4.01 31.15
C ALA A 773 -13.86 -4.49 29.84
N SER A 774 -14.73 -4.89 28.91
CA SER A 774 -14.42 -5.07 27.50
C SER A 774 -15.38 -4.22 26.69
N ILE A 775 -14.89 -3.60 25.62
CA ILE A 775 -15.68 -2.77 24.72
C ILE A 775 -15.28 -3.04 23.28
N GLU A 776 -16.27 -3.09 22.40
CA GLU A 776 -16.05 -3.09 20.95
C GLU A 776 -16.18 -1.66 20.43
N ILE A 777 -15.14 -1.19 19.76
CA ILE A 777 -15.08 0.16 19.19
C ILE A 777 -15.29 0.03 17.69
N PRO A 778 -16.41 0.49 17.12
CA PRO A 778 -16.71 0.27 15.72
C PRO A 778 -15.55 0.66 14.81
N HIS A 779 -15.26 -0.20 13.84
CA HIS A 779 -14.24 0.02 12.80
C HIS A 779 -12.79 0.06 13.29
N ALA A 780 -12.55 -0.09 14.60
CA ALA A 780 -11.21 -0.15 15.13
C ALA A 780 -10.45 -1.40 14.64
N ASN A 781 -9.20 -1.20 14.27
CA ASN A 781 -8.24 -2.24 13.90
C ASN A 781 -6.87 -1.97 14.54
N GLU A 782 -5.84 -2.74 14.18
CA GLU A 782 -4.48 -2.59 14.74
C GLU A 782 -3.73 -1.31 14.38
N TRP A 783 -4.30 -0.46 13.51
CA TRP A 783 -3.80 0.88 13.20
C TRP A 783 -4.55 1.98 13.93
N SER A 784 -5.55 1.62 14.74
CA SER A 784 -6.30 2.61 15.49
C SER A 784 -5.38 3.28 16.49
N THR A 785 -5.45 4.60 16.54
CA THR A 785 -4.71 5.39 17.52
C THR A 785 -5.68 5.97 18.53
N PHE A 786 -5.19 6.16 19.73
CA PHE A 786 -6.00 6.61 20.86
C PHE A 786 -5.38 7.83 21.47
N THR A 787 -6.22 8.73 21.95
CA THR A 787 -5.81 9.85 22.80
C THR A 787 -6.85 10.07 23.90
N SER A 788 -6.44 10.70 24.99
CA SER A 788 -7.32 11.04 26.10
C SER A 788 -7.09 12.49 26.52
N ASN A 789 -8.17 13.28 26.42
CA ASN A 789 -8.12 14.72 26.68
C ASN A 789 -8.49 15.11 28.11
N LYS A 790 -9.13 14.20 28.86
CA LYS A 790 -9.51 14.32 30.27
C LYS A 790 -9.93 12.96 30.81
N GLU A 791 -10.05 12.87 32.12
CA GLU A 791 -10.60 11.70 32.80
C GLU A 791 -11.99 11.33 32.24
N GLY A 792 -12.22 10.02 32.09
CA GLY A 792 -13.44 9.44 31.53
C GLY A 792 -13.71 9.79 30.07
N SER A 793 -12.71 10.23 29.30
CA SER A 793 -12.86 10.58 27.89
C SER A 793 -11.70 10.03 27.06
N VAL A 794 -12.03 9.19 26.08
CA VAL A 794 -11.07 8.60 25.15
C VAL A 794 -11.56 8.85 23.73
N ILE A 795 -10.64 9.19 22.85
CA ILE A 795 -10.90 9.47 21.45
C ILE A 795 -10.10 8.46 20.65
N ALA A 796 -10.80 7.62 19.90
CA ALA A 796 -10.22 6.60 19.05
C ALA A 796 -10.31 7.04 17.59
N PHE A 797 -9.21 6.93 16.86
CA PHE A 797 -9.17 7.14 15.42
C PHE A 797 -9.20 5.80 14.73
N THR A 798 -10.33 5.47 14.11
CA THR A 798 -10.63 4.15 13.56
C THR A 798 -10.69 4.19 12.03
N GLY A 799 -9.64 4.76 11.42
CA GLY A 799 -9.61 5.00 9.98
C GLY A 799 -10.16 6.38 9.63
N PRO A 800 -11.23 6.52 8.82
CA PRO A 800 -11.75 7.83 8.41
C PRO A 800 -12.62 8.48 9.51
N LEU A 801 -12.76 7.78 10.64
CA LEU A 801 -13.63 8.15 11.73
C LEU A 801 -12.83 8.54 12.97
N VAL A 802 -13.48 9.40 13.75
CA VAL A 802 -13.14 9.63 15.15
C VAL A 802 -14.30 9.19 16.02
N THR A 803 -14.06 8.17 16.83
CA THR A 803 -15.01 7.64 17.80
C THR A 803 -14.74 8.26 19.17
N HIS A 804 -15.72 8.99 19.71
CA HIS A 804 -15.65 9.52 21.07
C HIS A 804 -16.23 8.51 22.06
N LEU A 805 -15.39 8.06 22.99
CA LEU A 805 -15.79 7.21 24.10
C LEU A 805 -15.85 8.02 25.38
N VAL A 806 -16.92 7.82 26.15
CA VAL A 806 -17.08 8.43 27.47
C VAL A 806 -17.32 7.35 28.51
N ALA A 807 -16.75 7.55 29.70
CA ALA A 807 -17.01 6.71 30.84
C ALA A 807 -18.50 6.76 31.20
N GLU A 808 -19.08 5.62 31.57
CA GLU A 808 -20.47 5.57 32.04
C GLU A 808 -20.61 6.20 33.42
N ASP A 809 -19.60 6.00 34.27
CA ASP A 809 -19.42 6.66 35.55
C ASP A 809 -18.15 7.53 35.53
N PRO A 810 -18.26 8.86 35.40
CA PRO A 810 -17.10 9.75 35.43
C PRO A 810 -16.32 9.74 36.75
N ALA A 811 -16.95 9.38 37.88
CA ALA A 811 -16.27 9.31 39.18
C ALA A 811 -15.45 8.02 39.30
N ASN A 812 -15.85 6.96 38.59
CA ASN A 812 -15.13 5.70 38.51
C ASN A 812 -15.08 5.18 37.07
N PRO A 813 -14.22 5.78 36.21
CA PRO A 813 -14.20 5.49 34.78
C PRO A 813 -13.60 4.12 34.48
N ALA A 814 -14.39 3.07 34.69
CA ALA A 814 -14.03 1.67 34.52
C ALA A 814 -14.74 1.04 33.32
N THR A 815 -15.93 1.53 32.98
CA THR A 815 -16.72 1.15 31.80
C THR A 815 -16.90 2.36 30.90
N TYR A 816 -16.94 2.12 29.58
CA TYR A 816 -17.05 3.15 28.57
C TYR A 816 -18.16 2.81 27.58
N LYS A 817 -18.69 3.84 26.92
CA LYS A 817 -19.62 3.69 25.80
C LYS A 817 -19.27 4.64 24.66
N VAL A 818 -19.63 4.25 23.44
CA VAL A 818 -19.56 5.12 22.28
C VAL A 818 -20.57 6.25 22.45
N LYS A 819 -20.08 7.48 22.47
CA LYS A 819 -20.91 8.67 22.56
C LYS A 819 -21.29 9.20 21.18
N ALA A 820 -20.31 9.29 20.29
CA ALA A 820 -20.47 9.84 18.95
C ALA A 820 -19.38 9.33 18.04
N GLU A 821 -19.69 9.32 16.75
CA GLU A 821 -18.76 9.03 15.67
C GLU A 821 -18.77 10.22 14.71
N TYR A 822 -17.57 10.61 14.30
CA TYR A 822 -17.39 11.77 13.46
C TYR A 822 -16.59 11.40 12.24
N TRP A 823 -16.97 11.96 11.11
CA TRP A 823 -16.25 11.83 9.86
C TRP A 823 -15.24 12.96 9.73
N LEU A 824 -14.01 12.59 9.41
CA LEU A 824 -12.96 13.54 9.13
C LEU A 824 -13.05 13.98 7.67
N ASP A 825 -13.16 15.28 7.45
CA ASP A 825 -13.10 15.87 6.12
C ASP A 825 -11.69 16.46 5.93
N PHE A 826 -10.76 15.68 5.39
CA PHE A 826 -9.38 16.14 5.17
C PHE A 826 -8.83 15.69 3.81
N LYS A 827 -7.93 16.48 3.24
CA LYS A 827 -7.15 16.15 2.05
C LYS A 827 -6.01 15.21 2.42
N GLY A 828 -5.99 14.03 1.83
CA GLY A 828 -4.82 13.16 1.83
C GLY A 828 -5.18 11.70 1.65
N THR A 829 -4.24 10.91 1.13
CA THR A 829 -4.40 9.45 1.04
C THR A 829 -3.94 8.75 2.31
N THR A 830 -3.01 9.36 3.04
CA THR A 830 -2.50 8.87 4.32
C THR A 830 -2.69 9.93 5.41
N ALA A 831 -3.12 9.47 6.58
CA ALA A 831 -3.11 10.28 7.80
C ALA A 831 -2.02 9.69 8.71
N GLY A 832 -1.13 10.55 9.20
CA GLY A 832 -0.22 10.19 10.29
C GLY A 832 -0.98 9.94 11.59
N SER A 833 -0.25 9.49 12.61
CA SER A 833 -0.81 9.35 13.94
C SER A 833 -1.27 10.72 14.45
N PRO A 834 -2.53 10.86 14.86
CA PRO A 834 -3.06 12.09 15.41
C PRO A 834 -2.64 12.29 16.86
N ASP A 835 -2.35 13.55 17.18
CA ASP A 835 -2.02 14.01 18.51
C ASP A 835 -3.11 14.96 19.03
N GLY A 836 -3.49 14.76 20.29
CA GLY A 836 -4.49 15.57 20.96
C GLY A 836 -3.88 16.69 21.78
N PHE A 837 -4.42 17.90 21.70
CA PHE A 837 -3.94 19.06 22.44
C PHE A 837 -5.07 19.98 22.90
N ARG A 838 -4.78 20.86 23.87
CA ARG A 838 -5.74 21.85 24.36
C ARG A 838 -5.24 23.26 24.09
N LEU A 839 -6.13 24.14 23.64
CA LEU A 839 -5.92 25.59 23.64
C LEU A 839 -7.07 26.23 24.40
N GLY A 840 -6.80 26.70 25.62
CA GLY A 840 -7.84 27.14 26.53
C GLY A 840 -8.75 25.98 26.98
N ASP A 841 -10.05 26.18 26.84
CA ASP A 841 -11.10 25.19 27.17
C ASP A 841 -11.40 24.20 26.01
N LYS A 842 -10.89 24.50 24.82
CA LYS A 842 -11.08 23.70 23.61
C LYS A 842 -10.06 22.58 23.49
N PHE A 843 -10.49 21.46 22.93
CA PHE A 843 -9.64 20.32 22.60
C PHE A 843 -9.52 20.21 21.08
N TYR A 844 -8.30 20.03 20.60
CA TYR A 844 -7.98 19.91 19.20
C TYR A 844 -7.28 18.59 18.93
N LEU A 845 -7.46 18.11 17.71
CA LEU A 845 -6.74 16.97 17.16
C LEU A 845 -5.90 17.47 16.00
N GLY A 846 -4.62 17.14 15.99
CA GLY A 846 -3.68 17.50 14.94
C GLY A 846 -3.07 16.26 14.29
N PHE A 847 -3.01 16.20 12.96
CA PHE A 847 -2.25 15.16 12.26
C PHE A 847 -1.74 15.65 10.90
N CYS A 848 -0.59 15.10 10.49
CA CYS A 848 -0.08 15.32 9.14
C CYS A 848 -0.76 14.37 8.15
N SER A 849 -1.18 14.89 7.00
CA SER A 849 -1.51 14.10 5.82
C SER A 849 -0.54 14.40 4.68
N TRP A 850 -0.49 13.51 3.70
CA TRP A 850 0.35 13.64 2.52
C TRP A 850 -0.46 13.47 1.24
N MET A 851 -0.26 14.38 0.29
CA MET A 851 -0.86 14.33 -1.05
C MET A 851 0.09 15.01 -2.03
N ASP A 852 0.36 14.37 -3.17
CA ASP A 852 1.10 15.00 -4.28
C ASP A 852 2.46 15.60 -3.92
N LYS A 853 3.22 14.91 -3.04
CA LYS A 853 4.51 15.40 -2.50
C LYS A 853 4.40 16.64 -1.61
N GLU A 854 3.18 17.05 -1.26
CA GLU A 854 2.89 18.10 -0.30
C GLU A 854 2.42 17.49 1.03
N TYR A 855 2.76 18.15 2.13
CA TYR A 855 2.29 17.79 3.45
C TYR A 855 1.25 18.81 3.92
N PHE A 856 0.23 18.33 4.62
CA PHE A 856 -0.80 19.17 5.23
C PHE A 856 -0.92 18.82 6.70
N LEU A 857 -0.92 19.83 7.56
CA LEU A 857 -1.35 19.70 8.93
C LEU A 857 -2.86 19.91 9.00
N ASN A 858 -3.56 18.91 9.51
CA ASN A 858 -5.00 18.90 9.69
C ASN A 858 -5.30 19.15 11.17
N ILE A 859 -6.02 20.23 11.47
CA ILE A 859 -6.41 20.61 12.83
C ILE A 859 -7.92 20.54 12.92
N ILE A 860 -8.41 19.81 13.91
CA ILE A 860 -9.83 19.60 14.15
C ILE A 860 -10.15 20.12 15.55
N GLU A 861 -11.04 21.10 15.64
CA GLU A 861 -11.63 21.49 16.93
C GLU A 861 -12.68 20.43 17.32
N PHE A 862 -12.38 19.66 18.36
CA PHE A 862 -13.28 18.60 18.80
C PHE A 862 -14.43 19.19 19.62
N PRO A 863 -15.69 18.96 19.24
CA PRO A 863 -16.83 19.61 19.88
C PRO A 863 -16.92 19.22 21.36
N PRO A 864 -17.22 20.19 22.26
CA PRO A 864 -17.40 19.88 23.66
C PRO A 864 -18.58 18.93 23.85
N ALA A 865 -18.43 18.02 24.81
CA ALA A 865 -19.37 16.95 25.11
C ALA A 865 -20.85 17.39 25.28
N GLN A 866 -21.13 18.65 25.63
CA GLN A 866 -22.48 19.10 25.99
C GLN A 866 -23.30 19.66 24.80
N ASN A 867 -22.70 19.93 23.63
CA ASN A 867 -23.37 20.72 22.57
C ASN A 867 -23.89 19.90 21.37
N GLN A 868 -23.94 18.57 21.43
CA GLN A 868 -24.26 17.74 20.25
C GLN A 868 -25.70 17.84 19.76
N ASN A 869 -26.67 18.19 20.61
CA ASN A 869 -28.07 18.38 20.16
C ASN A 869 -28.24 19.56 19.19
N LYS A 870 -27.23 20.42 19.00
CA LYS A 870 -27.24 21.52 18.02
C LYS A 870 -26.56 21.18 16.69
N LEU A 871 -25.86 20.04 16.59
CA LEU A 871 -25.09 19.63 15.40
C LEU A 871 -25.86 18.65 14.49
N LYS A 872 -26.95 18.06 14.98
CA LYS A 872 -27.95 17.33 14.18
C LYS A 872 -29.03 18.30 13.73
#